data_AF-A0A1Y4DBG4-F1
#
_entry.id   AF-A0A1Y4DBG4-F1
#
_cell.length_a   1.000
_cell.length_b   1.000
_cell.length_c   1.000
_cell.angle_alpha   90.00
_cell.angle_beta   90.00
_cell.angle_gamma   90.00
#
_symmetry.space_group_name_H-M   'P 1'
#
loop_
_entity.id
_entity.type
_entity.pdbx_description
1 polymer ?
#
loop_
_entity_poly.entity_id
_entity_poly.type
_entity_poly.pdbx_seq_one_letter_code
_entity_poly.pdbx_strand_id
1 'polypeptide(L)'
;MRKIFTCILWILTLWIFLPTTASAMQIFVKILTEKHIELEVEPTDRIEDVKSKIQEQEGIPSEQQILIFAGKELEDGHTLQDYSIQKDSTLHLKFKIWDGTTDTQWYTGHESDASYSISTAAQLAGLAQLVNGGNDFSGKTITLTDDIVLNEGVLNEDGTLNEGTFHEWTAIGTEQNWFAGNFDGGGHTISGVYIDEAGSDGQGLFGYVNNGKVQNVGVVDSYVKGHMNVGGVVGCAGCSTVSGCYNMGMVTGERDSNNVGGVAGFAISSIVSGCYNMGTVSGDDSVGGVVGYADSSSVSGCYNTGTVTGERDYVGGVVGYALSSSTSSTVSGCYNTGNVSGIINVGCVIGLNYRMSISNSDFLAGVNGDMEGIGYNNGSGTSSPLSASALVDAMNTHLFSDDASGDLWKGEASYDATSRTITLPTFGTAISISLKDLLTFYKVTLSTDLAGGSISANMEEAAEGETVTLTATPDEGYELDEWNVTYKNGEETVVVTVTEDNTFEMPAADVAVTATFATIDYSIEVTQPTEGGTIVVADDKKTAHVGDEITLIATPDEGFELEAWSVTYGDENTPVTVTDNTFEMPAANVTVTATFKLSTYNITVTPPTGGTISVSAETANMGDGITLTATPNANYVFSSWSVTYGEGNTVTVTNNTFTMPASDVIVSAVFTAKPQPIPPTGLIATYGQTLADVELPDGWTWDNDTQSVGDVGTNTFKASFAGDNEYASATNVNITVCVEKVTLNSKQIKPEGETNISFSLDAEGTTLTAIVTGEDYLKGGTWKWISSDEKVATVKEIHTRSFTSRSTATVTLVGTGTATITATYTDGTNYSGEVEYTLTVVKPEEPDPIPDPTPQPDPDPIYYNIYLDDVCEGVEASLSRGVVKEGNQVSVYVEVEEGYDAENLKVSFKRSLYGYWEEVEEGVQSGEYIIYNVYSDIYVKVEGAEKIEEPTGLEDIEGVKVYAQDGNLYVYTSQPQEITIITMNGAIVKRERQEGWRSYSLPKGIYIIGIGEERMKVRL
;
A
#
# COMPACT_ATOMS: atom_id res chain seq x y z
N MET A 1 88.09 35.37 21.82
CA MET A 1 86.64 35.39 22.10
C MET A 1 86.12 36.83 21.98
N ARG A 2 85.55 37.22 20.84
CA ARG A 2 84.71 38.42 20.71
C ARG A 2 83.24 37.98 20.81
N LYS A 3 82.77 37.71 22.03
CA LYS A 3 81.35 37.49 22.37
C LYS A 3 81.11 38.15 23.73
N ILE A 4 79.97 38.84 23.89
CA ILE A 4 79.49 39.71 25.01
C ILE A 4 79.34 41.19 24.61
N PHE A 5 80.31 41.82 23.95
CA PHE A 5 80.23 43.27 23.66
C PHE A 5 79.35 43.69 22.46
N THR A 6 78.72 42.73 21.76
CA THR A 6 77.92 43.00 20.53
C THR A 6 76.41 43.03 20.76
N CYS A 7 75.91 42.75 21.97
CA CYS A 7 74.46 42.61 22.22
C CYS A 7 73.80 43.83 22.89
N ILE A 8 74.57 44.82 23.35
CA ILE A 8 74.04 46.00 24.07
C ILE A 8 73.98 47.26 23.18
N LEU A 9 74.63 47.24 22.00
CA LEU A 9 74.60 48.33 21.02
C LEU A 9 73.66 48.07 19.83
N TRP A 10 72.81 47.04 19.91
CA TRP A 10 71.81 46.69 18.88
C TRP A 10 70.35 46.84 19.36
N ILE A 11 70.15 47.17 20.63
CA ILE A 11 68.82 47.31 21.27
C ILE A 11 68.47 48.79 21.53
N LEU A 12 69.37 49.73 21.24
CA LEU A 12 69.17 51.18 21.47
C LEU A 12 69.13 52.04 20.20
N THR A 13 69.12 51.44 19.00
CA THR A 13 69.00 52.14 17.71
C THR A 13 67.71 51.79 16.97
N LEU A 14 66.68 51.33 17.69
CA LEU A 14 65.35 50.98 17.16
C LEU A 14 64.22 51.81 17.81
N TRP A 15 64.55 52.91 18.51
CA TRP A 15 63.61 53.69 19.33
C TRP A 15 63.65 55.22 19.10
N ILE A 16 64.26 55.66 17.99
CA ILE A 16 64.18 57.06 17.52
C ILE A 16 64.00 57.08 15.99
N PHE A 17 62.86 56.53 15.54
CA PHE A 17 62.08 56.90 14.36
C PHE A 17 60.91 55.90 14.22
N LEU A 18 60.10 55.83 15.27
CA LEU A 18 58.69 55.49 15.08
C LEU A 18 58.04 56.77 14.53
N PRO A 19 57.37 56.75 13.37
CA PRO A 19 56.24 57.62 13.17
C PRO A 19 55.29 57.41 14.35
N THR A 20 54.70 58.49 14.87
CA THR A 20 53.47 58.34 15.66
C THR A 20 52.48 57.54 14.83
N THR A 21 51.86 56.51 15.38
CA THR A 21 50.78 55.80 14.71
C THR A 21 49.67 56.80 14.41
N ALA A 22 49.62 57.28 13.16
CA ALA A 22 48.42 57.87 12.62
C ALA A 22 47.34 56.80 12.75
N SER A 23 46.11 57.19 13.07
CA SER A 23 45.01 56.25 12.91
C SER A 23 44.89 56.03 11.41
N ALA A 24 45.07 54.79 10.96
CA ALA A 24 44.54 54.37 9.68
C ALA A 24 43.08 54.82 9.62
N MET A 25 42.70 55.45 8.51
CA MET A 25 41.35 55.90 8.24
C MET A 25 40.82 55.13 7.05
N GLN A 26 39.56 54.73 7.15
CA GLN A 26 38.85 54.10 6.06
C GLN A 26 38.31 55.19 5.12
N ILE A 27 38.52 55.04 3.82
CA ILE A 27 37.84 55.84 2.79
C ILE A 27 37.11 54.90 1.82
N PHE A 28 36.14 55.46 1.11
CA PHE A 28 35.38 54.76 0.08
C PHE A 28 35.76 55.28 -1.30
N VAL A 29 35.85 54.39 -2.30
CA VAL A 29 35.99 54.78 -3.71
C VAL A 29 34.80 54.20 -4.48
N LYS A 30 34.01 55.07 -5.11
CA LYS A 30 32.87 54.67 -5.96
C LYS A 30 33.33 54.61 -7.42
N ILE A 31 33.20 53.44 -8.04
CA ILE A 31 33.37 53.24 -9.48
C ILE A 31 32.07 53.64 -10.21
N LEU A 32 32.13 53.88 -11.52
CA LEU A 32 30.96 54.20 -12.34
C LEU A 32 29.85 53.12 -12.28
N THR A 33 30.21 51.86 -12.04
CA THR A 33 29.33 50.68 -11.92
C THR A 33 28.62 50.54 -10.56
N GLU A 34 28.43 51.66 -9.85
CA GLU A 34 27.89 51.76 -8.49
C GLU A 34 28.67 51.03 -7.36
N LYS A 35 29.63 50.15 -7.68
CA LYS A 35 30.52 49.47 -6.71
C LYS A 35 31.25 50.48 -5.81
N HIS A 36 31.25 50.18 -4.51
CA HIS A 36 32.04 50.90 -3.50
C HIS A 36 33.20 50.01 -3.01
N ILE A 37 34.42 50.52 -3.14
CA ILE A 37 35.66 49.90 -2.63
C ILE A 37 35.96 50.52 -1.26
N GLU A 38 36.29 49.71 -0.25
CA GLU A 38 36.79 50.18 1.05
C GLU A 38 38.32 50.12 1.09
N LEU A 39 38.99 51.21 1.48
CA LEU A 39 40.46 51.31 1.55
C LEU A 39 40.93 51.79 2.92
N GLU A 40 41.95 51.16 3.49
CA GLU A 40 42.70 51.70 4.63
C GLU A 40 43.86 52.58 4.14
N VAL A 41 43.84 53.86 4.54
CA VAL A 41 44.80 54.90 4.16
C VAL A 41 45.24 55.71 5.38
N GLU A 42 46.41 56.34 5.34
CA GLU A 42 46.76 57.42 6.26
C GLU A 42 46.38 58.80 5.67
N PRO A 43 46.03 59.81 6.49
CA PRO A 43 45.82 61.18 6.00
C PRO A 43 47.03 61.78 5.25
N THR A 44 48.22 61.23 5.50
CA THR A 44 49.50 61.58 4.89
C THR A 44 49.82 60.81 3.60
N ASP A 45 49.03 59.79 3.24
CA ASP A 45 49.17 59.09 1.95
C ASP A 45 48.94 60.09 0.82
N ARG A 46 49.73 59.94 -0.25
CA ARG A 46 49.58 60.73 -1.47
C ARG A 46 48.55 60.13 -2.41
N ILE A 47 48.08 60.93 -3.36
CA ILE A 47 47.20 60.45 -4.43
C ILE A 47 47.85 59.28 -5.21
N GLU A 48 49.16 59.32 -5.43
CA GLU A 48 49.94 58.21 -6.02
C GLU A 48 49.95 56.93 -5.14
N ASP A 49 50.04 57.06 -3.81
CA ASP A 49 49.97 55.92 -2.88
C ASP A 49 48.56 55.32 -2.83
N VAL A 50 47.52 56.19 -2.86
CA VAL A 50 46.11 55.78 -2.86
C VAL A 50 45.73 55.08 -4.16
N LYS A 51 46.22 55.57 -5.31
CA LYS A 51 46.10 54.88 -6.59
C LYS A 51 46.77 53.51 -6.58
N SER A 52 47.98 53.43 -5.99
CA SER A 52 48.71 52.16 -5.86
C SER A 52 47.93 51.14 -5.01
N LYS A 53 47.28 51.56 -3.92
CA LYS A 53 46.39 50.71 -3.11
C LYS A 53 45.16 50.23 -3.88
N ILE A 54 44.58 51.08 -4.74
CA ILE A 54 43.48 50.67 -5.63
C ILE A 54 43.96 49.65 -6.67
N GLN A 55 45.17 49.80 -7.21
CA GLN A 55 45.76 48.81 -8.12
C GLN A 55 45.99 47.46 -7.40
N GLU A 56 46.50 47.48 -6.17
CA GLU A 56 46.71 46.26 -5.35
C GLU A 56 45.39 45.55 -4.99
N GLN A 57 44.29 46.29 -4.81
CA GLN A 57 43.00 45.74 -4.38
C GLN A 57 42.04 45.40 -5.53
N GLU A 58 42.10 46.11 -6.65
CA GLU A 58 41.12 46.04 -7.75
C GLU A 58 41.76 45.79 -9.13
N GLY A 59 43.09 45.74 -9.25
CA GLY A 59 43.80 45.47 -10.51
C GLY A 59 43.86 46.63 -11.51
N ILE A 60 43.38 47.83 -11.14
CA ILE A 60 43.31 48.99 -12.06
C ILE A 60 44.64 49.77 -12.05
N PRO A 61 45.36 49.94 -13.18
CA PRO A 61 46.67 50.59 -13.17
C PRO A 61 46.66 52.04 -12.66
N SER A 62 47.62 52.39 -11.81
CA SER A 62 47.70 53.70 -11.14
C SER A 62 47.63 54.89 -12.11
N GLU A 63 48.22 54.74 -13.29
CA GLU A 63 48.30 55.72 -14.38
C GLU A 63 47.01 55.82 -15.22
N GLN A 64 46.17 54.78 -15.17
CA GLN A 64 44.81 54.78 -15.74
C GLN A 64 43.78 55.39 -14.77
N GLN A 65 44.10 55.55 -13.48
CA GLN A 65 43.14 56.05 -12.48
C GLN A 65 43.05 57.58 -12.44
N ILE A 66 41.82 58.10 -12.56
CA ILE A 66 41.45 59.49 -12.28
C ILE A 66 40.57 59.49 -11.01
N LEU A 67 41.13 59.93 -9.89
CA LEU A 67 40.39 60.09 -8.64
C LEU A 67 39.80 61.50 -8.55
N ILE A 68 38.54 61.59 -8.13
CA ILE A 68 37.78 62.85 -8.03
C ILE A 68 37.14 62.95 -6.65
N PHE A 69 37.35 64.07 -5.96
CA PHE A 69 36.71 64.38 -4.68
C PHE A 69 36.04 65.77 -4.72
N ALA A 70 34.82 65.88 -4.20
CA ALA A 70 34.02 67.11 -4.21
C ALA A 70 33.91 67.80 -5.60
N GLY A 71 34.00 67.04 -6.69
CA GLY A 71 33.98 67.54 -8.07
C GLY A 71 35.32 68.08 -8.59
N LYS A 72 36.43 67.95 -7.84
CA LYS A 72 37.79 68.24 -8.32
C LYS A 72 38.58 66.95 -8.52
N GLU A 73 39.28 66.85 -9.64
CA GLU A 73 40.32 65.84 -9.88
C GLU A 73 41.50 65.99 -8.89
N LEU A 74 42.07 64.84 -8.52
CA LEU A 74 43.15 64.71 -7.54
C LEU A 74 44.50 64.55 -8.26
N GLU A 75 45.47 65.37 -7.88
CA GLU A 75 46.76 65.54 -8.54
C GLU A 75 47.85 64.75 -7.79
N ASP A 76 48.63 63.97 -8.53
CA ASP A 76 49.71 63.16 -7.98
C ASP A 76 50.79 64.02 -7.28
N GLY A 77 51.25 63.57 -6.12
CA GLY A 77 52.19 64.28 -5.25
C GLY A 77 51.58 65.14 -4.13
N HIS A 78 50.26 65.42 -4.18
CA HIS A 78 49.50 65.95 -3.03
C HIS A 78 49.04 64.82 -2.09
N THR A 79 48.73 65.13 -0.83
CA THR A 79 48.20 64.19 0.17
C THR A 79 46.68 64.22 0.28
N LEU A 80 46.08 63.16 0.85
CA LEU A 80 44.66 63.16 1.23
C LEU A 80 44.31 64.33 2.16
N GLN A 81 45.20 64.70 3.07
CA GLN A 81 45.04 65.86 3.95
C GLN A 81 45.03 67.20 3.18
N ASP A 82 45.80 67.36 2.10
CA ASP A 82 45.79 68.60 1.29
C ASP A 82 44.41 68.85 0.64
N TYR A 83 43.71 67.78 0.27
CA TYR A 83 42.32 67.82 -0.22
C TYR A 83 41.26 67.82 0.89
N SER A 84 41.67 67.82 2.16
CA SER A 84 40.79 67.70 3.33
C SER A 84 39.91 66.44 3.33
N ILE A 85 40.39 65.36 2.70
CA ILE A 85 39.74 64.05 2.73
C ILE A 85 39.91 63.46 4.14
N GLN A 86 38.82 62.91 4.70
CA GLN A 86 38.75 62.38 6.06
C GLN A 86 38.24 60.94 6.07
N LYS A 87 38.28 60.28 7.24
CA LYS A 87 37.60 58.99 7.44
C LYS A 87 36.15 59.07 6.93
N ASP A 88 35.69 58.01 6.30
CA ASP A 88 34.33 57.85 5.76
C ASP A 88 33.99 58.77 4.58
N SER A 89 35.00 59.37 3.94
CA SER A 89 34.84 60.15 2.69
C SER A 89 34.74 59.24 1.47
N THR A 90 33.89 59.61 0.51
CA THR A 90 33.77 58.94 -0.79
C THR A 90 34.49 59.71 -1.90
N LEU A 91 35.46 59.08 -2.53
CA LEU A 91 36.06 59.51 -3.80
C LEU A 91 35.31 58.84 -4.96
N HIS A 92 35.33 59.44 -6.15
CA HIS A 92 34.88 58.80 -7.38
C HIS A 92 36.10 58.41 -8.21
N LEU A 93 36.12 57.18 -8.72
CA LEU A 93 37.10 56.73 -9.70
C LEU A 93 36.51 56.84 -11.11
N LYS A 94 37.30 57.40 -12.03
CA LYS A 94 37.11 57.30 -13.48
C LYS A 94 38.38 56.71 -14.10
N PHE A 95 38.24 56.11 -15.28
CA PHE A 95 39.38 55.71 -16.09
C PHE A 95 39.88 56.88 -16.93
N LYS A 96 41.17 56.86 -17.23
CA LYS A 96 41.84 57.76 -18.15
C LYS A 96 41.82 57.13 -19.54
N ILE A 97 40.75 57.43 -20.29
CA ILE A 97 40.58 57.04 -21.69
C ILE A 97 41.85 57.41 -22.48
N TRP A 98 42.28 56.51 -23.37
CA TRP A 98 43.43 56.72 -24.24
C TRP A 98 43.21 57.94 -25.16
N ASP A 99 44.18 58.85 -25.19
CA ASP A 99 44.10 60.12 -25.92
C ASP A 99 44.68 60.06 -27.34
N GLY A 100 44.96 58.85 -27.84
CA GLY A 100 45.63 58.62 -29.12
C GLY A 100 47.16 58.69 -29.07
N THR A 101 47.78 58.83 -27.90
CA THR A 101 49.25 58.90 -27.76
C THR A 101 49.94 57.53 -27.80
N THR A 102 51.23 57.50 -28.12
CA THR A 102 52.06 56.29 -28.15
C THR A 102 53.25 56.39 -27.19
N ASP A 103 53.62 55.27 -26.57
CA ASP A 103 54.87 55.09 -25.83
C ASP A 103 55.67 53.93 -26.40
N THR A 104 56.92 54.20 -26.76
CA THR A 104 57.89 53.21 -27.26
C THR A 104 59.13 53.08 -26.35
N GLN A 105 59.16 53.73 -25.19
CA GLN A 105 60.34 53.75 -24.31
C GLN A 105 60.61 52.39 -23.64
N TRP A 106 59.58 51.55 -23.49
CA TRP A 106 59.71 50.16 -23.05
C TRP A 106 60.52 49.27 -24.02
N TYR A 107 60.60 49.66 -25.30
CA TYR A 107 61.38 48.96 -26.34
C TYR A 107 62.68 49.70 -26.71
N THR A 108 62.62 51.03 -26.76
CA THR A 108 63.74 51.88 -27.23
C THR A 108 64.92 51.80 -26.25
N GLY A 109 66.10 51.45 -26.75
CA GLY A 109 67.28 51.14 -25.93
C GLY A 109 67.28 49.74 -25.28
N HIS A 110 66.21 48.96 -25.48
CA HIS A 110 65.98 47.61 -24.96
C HIS A 110 65.75 46.61 -26.10
N GLU A 111 66.19 46.93 -27.32
CA GLU A 111 65.91 46.15 -28.54
C GLU A 111 66.59 44.77 -28.55
N SER A 112 67.51 44.51 -27.62
CA SER A 112 68.13 43.19 -27.39
C SER A 112 67.23 42.18 -26.71
N ASP A 113 66.17 42.62 -26.04
CA ASP A 113 65.55 41.84 -24.98
C ASP A 113 64.53 40.83 -25.53
N ALA A 114 64.32 39.74 -24.80
CA ALA A 114 63.52 38.59 -25.27
C ALA A 114 62.05 38.65 -24.82
N SER A 115 61.73 39.50 -23.84
CA SER A 115 60.40 39.63 -23.26
C SER A 115 60.14 41.07 -22.84
N TYR A 116 58.92 41.55 -23.05
CA TYR A 116 58.45 42.89 -22.70
C TYR A 116 57.08 42.81 -22.03
N SER A 117 56.73 43.82 -21.21
CA SER A 117 55.44 43.92 -20.53
C SER A 117 54.72 45.23 -20.90
N ILE A 118 53.39 45.19 -21.00
CA ILE A 118 52.53 46.32 -21.37
C ILE A 118 51.38 46.43 -20.35
N SER A 119 51.23 47.59 -19.72
CA SER A 119 50.16 47.93 -18.76
C SER A 119 49.23 49.06 -19.24
N THR A 120 49.52 49.66 -20.41
CA THR A 120 48.81 50.86 -20.90
C THR A 120 48.50 50.84 -22.40
N ALA A 121 47.40 51.50 -22.75
CA ALA A 121 46.99 51.77 -24.13
C ALA A 121 48.09 52.46 -24.96
N ALA A 122 48.80 53.43 -24.39
CA ALA A 122 49.89 54.12 -25.09
C ALA A 122 51.06 53.19 -25.44
N GLN A 123 51.42 52.25 -24.56
CA GLN A 123 52.45 51.24 -24.86
C GLN A 123 51.98 50.24 -25.93
N LEU A 124 50.71 49.83 -25.91
CA LEU A 124 50.12 48.96 -26.93
C LEU A 124 50.05 49.66 -28.30
N ALA A 125 49.64 50.92 -28.35
CA ALA A 125 49.71 51.75 -29.57
C ALA A 125 51.16 51.98 -30.02
N GLY A 126 52.11 52.02 -29.08
CA GLY A 126 53.55 51.99 -29.35
C GLY A 126 54.04 50.70 -29.99
N LEU A 127 53.50 49.53 -29.61
CA LEU A 127 53.75 48.26 -30.31
C LEU A 127 53.27 48.34 -31.76
N ALA A 128 52.05 48.84 -32.00
CA ALA A 128 51.54 49.06 -33.36
C ALA A 128 52.49 49.97 -34.17
N GLN A 129 52.92 51.11 -33.60
CA GLN A 129 53.87 52.02 -34.23
C GLN A 129 55.22 51.34 -34.55
N LEU A 130 55.74 50.51 -33.65
CA LEU A 130 57.04 49.83 -33.82
C LEU A 130 56.96 48.74 -34.90
N VAL A 131 55.93 47.89 -34.88
CA VAL A 131 55.69 46.85 -35.89
C VAL A 131 55.46 47.49 -37.25
N ASN A 132 54.55 48.46 -37.35
CA ASN A 132 54.20 49.10 -38.62
C ASN A 132 55.35 49.96 -39.18
N GLY A 133 56.28 50.39 -38.31
CA GLY A 133 57.57 50.99 -38.67
C GLY A 133 58.64 50.01 -39.17
N GLY A 134 58.39 48.70 -39.16
CA GLY A 134 59.29 47.66 -39.66
C GLY A 134 60.31 47.14 -38.63
N ASN A 135 60.03 47.23 -37.33
CA ASN A 135 60.85 46.58 -36.31
C ASN A 135 60.59 45.07 -36.25
N ASP A 136 61.64 44.27 -36.17
CA ASP A 136 61.53 42.81 -36.12
C ASP A 136 61.24 42.31 -34.70
N PHE A 137 60.10 41.62 -34.55
CA PHE A 137 59.70 40.98 -33.29
C PHE A 137 59.92 39.45 -33.26
N SER A 138 60.57 38.88 -34.28
CA SER A 138 60.86 37.44 -34.37
C SER A 138 61.50 36.88 -33.11
N GLY A 139 60.77 35.98 -32.42
CA GLY A 139 61.24 35.32 -31.20
C GLY A 139 61.23 36.18 -29.93
N LYS A 140 60.62 37.38 -29.96
CA LYS A 140 60.34 38.21 -28.78
C LYS A 140 58.94 37.91 -28.24
N THR A 141 58.80 37.91 -26.91
CA THR A 141 57.50 37.86 -26.23
C THR A 141 57.06 39.26 -25.78
N ILE A 142 55.77 39.58 -25.91
CA ILE A 142 55.14 40.76 -25.33
C ILE A 142 53.95 40.25 -24.51
N THR A 143 53.87 40.66 -23.24
CA THR A 143 52.84 40.18 -22.31
C THR A 143 52.04 41.35 -21.74
N LEU A 144 50.70 41.29 -21.77
CA LEU A 144 49.86 42.21 -21.01
C LEU A 144 49.95 41.88 -19.51
N THR A 145 50.01 42.89 -18.66
CA THR A 145 50.01 42.73 -17.18
C THR A 145 48.73 43.22 -16.52
N ASP A 146 47.91 43.96 -17.26
CA ASP A 146 46.72 44.66 -16.78
C ASP A 146 45.74 44.80 -17.97
N ASP A 147 44.45 45.03 -17.70
CA ASP A 147 43.46 45.31 -18.75
C ASP A 147 43.69 46.68 -19.40
N ILE A 148 43.40 46.78 -20.71
CA ILE A 148 43.70 47.95 -21.54
C ILE A 148 42.41 48.57 -22.08
N VAL A 149 42.15 49.83 -21.73
CA VAL A 149 41.01 50.60 -22.24
C VAL A 149 41.47 51.57 -23.34
N LEU A 150 41.05 51.33 -24.59
CA LEU A 150 41.29 52.25 -25.72
C LEU A 150 40.15 53.27 -25.86
N ASN A 151 38.91 52.81 -25.70
CA ASN A 151 37.67 53.60 -25.68
C ASN A 151 36.69 52.97 -24.66
N GLU A 152 35.63 53.69 -24.29
CA GLU A 152 34.54 53.19 -23.45
C GLU A 152 33.19 53.44 -24.16
N GLY A 153 32.29 52.45 -24.15
CA GLY A 153 30.94 52.58 -24.71
C GLY A 153 30.92 52.67 -26.23
N VAL A 154 31.77 51.90 -26.90
CA VAL A 154 31.76 51.78 -28.37
C VAL A 154 30.47 51.11 -28.83
N LEU A 155 30.01 50.10 -28.08
CA LEU A 155 28.72 49.45 -28.28
C LEU A 155 27.70 49.88 -27.22
N ASN A 156 26.43 49.85 -27.62
CA ASN A 156 25.28 49.99 -26.73
C ASN A 156 25.01 48.66 -25.99
N GLU A 157 24.12 48.68 -25.00
CA GLU A 157 23.71 47.47 -24.23
C GLU A 157 23.10 46.34 -25.10
N ASP A 158 22.62 46.66 -26.31
CA ASP A 158 22.10 45.71 -27.30
C ASP A 158 23.15 45.22 -28.32
N GLY A 159 24.43 45.59 -28.14
CA GLY A 159 25.54 45.24 -29.03
C GLY A 159 25.61 46.04 -30.33
N THR A 160 24.74 47.03 -30.55
CA THR A 160 24.82 47.93 -31.72
C THR A 160 25.87 49.04 -31.52
N LEU A 161 26.40 49.60 -32.61
CA LEU A 161 27.37 50.70 -32.54
C LEU A 161 26.73 51.98 -31.93
N ASN A 162 27.44 52.62 -31.01
CA ASN A 162 27.06 53.89 -30.40
C ASN A 162 27.37 55.10 -31.32
N GLU A 163 26.54 56.14 -31.32
CA GLU A 163 26.75 57.38 -32.09
C GLU A 163 27.83 58.32 -31.48
N GLY A 164 28.82 57.75 -30.79
CA GLY A 164 29.85 58.46 -30.04
C GLY A 164 30.96 59.07 -30.91
N THR A 165 32.06 59.43 -30.27
CA THR A 165 33.29 59.85 -30.96
C THR A 165 34.45 59.17 -30.28
N PHE A 166 35.10 58.26 -31.01
CA PHE A 166 36.08 57.32 -30.50
C PHE A 166 37.47 57.60 -31.09
N HIS A 167 38.50 57.13 -30.40
CA HIS A 167 39.88 57.15 -30.88
C HIS A 167 40.12 55.94 -31.81
N GLU A 168 40.35 56.22 -33.10
CA GLU A 168 40.68 55.21 -34.12
C GLU A 168 41.91 54.37 -33.72
N TRP A 169 41.78 53.06 -33.82
CA TRP A 169 42.86 52.11 -33.58
C TRP A 169 43.67 51.85 -34.85
N THR A 170 44.99 51.90 -34.75
CA THR A 170 45.87 51.46 -35.84
C THR A 170 46.28 50.00 -35.61
N ALA A 171 45.79 49.09 -36.46
CA ALA A 171 46.05 47.65 -36.37
C ALA A 171 47.56 47.31 -36.29
N ILE A 172 47.91 46.34 -35.44
CA ILE A 172 49.30 45.87 -35.27
C ILE A 172 49.68 44.95 -36.44
N GLY A 173 50.61 45.40 -37.28
CA GLY A 173 51.07 44.69 -38.47
C GLY A 173 50.33 45.13 -39.74
N THR A 174 51.08 45.39 -40.81
CA THR A 174 50.56 45.72 -42.15
C THR A 174 51.04 44.71 -43.20
N GLU A 175 50.47 44.75 -44.41
CA GLU A 175 50.92 43.92 -45.55
C GLU A 175 52.43 43.97 -45.82
N GLN A 176 53.08 45.09 -45.50
CA GLN A 176 54.52 45.30 -45.72
C GLN A 176 55.35 44.89 -44.49
N ASN A 177 54.80 45.05 -43.29
CA ASN A 177 55.47 44.84 -42.01
C ASN A 177 54.57 44.01 -41.07
N TRP A 178 54.60 42.68 -41.19
CA TRP A 178 53.75 41.77 -40.40
C TRP A 178 54.34 41.58 -39.00
N PHE A 179 53.50 41.39 -37.99
CA PHE A 179 53.94 41.03 -36.63
C PHE A 179 54.48 39.59 -36.59
N ALA A 180 55.70 39.40 -36.09
CA ALA A 180 56.39 38.10 -36.00
C ALA A 180 56.75 37.68 -34.57
N GLY A 181 56.20 38.36 -33.55
CA GLY A 181 56.44 38.04 -32.15
C GLY A 181 55.43 37.06 -31.54
N ASN A 182 55.60 36.80 -30.25
CA ASN A 182 54.64 36.11 -29.40
C ASN A 182 53.94 37.14 -28.51
N PHE A 183 52.69 37.50 -28.83
CA PHE A 183 51.85 38.35 -27.99
C PHE A 183 50.99 37.49 -27.08
N ASP A 184 51.06 37.73 -25.77
CA ASP A 184 50.32 37.02 -24.73
C ASP A 184 49.48 37.99 -23.91
N GLY A 185 48.16 37.90 -24.03
CA GLY A 185 47.26 38.71 -23.22
C GLY A 185 47.22 38.29 -21.74
N GLY A 186 47.78 37.14 -21.35
CA GLY A 186 47.76 36.68 -19.95
C GLY A 186 46.35 36.38 -19.39
N GLY A 187 45.30 36.43 -20.21
CA GLY A 187 43.89 36.41 -19.81
C GLY A 187 43.23 37.80 -19.73
N HIS A 188 43.99 38.88 -19.96
CA HIS A 188 43.50 40.26 -19.95
C HIS A 188 42.66 40.61 -21.18
N THR A 189 41.92 41.71 -21.04
CA THR A 189 41.09 42.30 -22.09
C THR A 189 41.69 43.58 -22.65
N ILE A 190 41.38 43.83 -23.93
CA ILE A 190 41.55 45.11 -24.59
C ILE A 190 40.15 45.59 -25.00
N SER A 191 39.64 46.62 -24.31
CA SER A 191 38.35 47.21 -24.61
C SER A 191 38.46 48.41 -25.54
N GLY A 192 37.42 48.66 -26.34
CA GLY A 192 37.33 49.89 -27.12
C GLY A 192 38.17 49.93 -28.39
N VAL A 193 38.54 48.79 -28.98
CA VAL A 193 39.12 48.78 -30.33
C VAL A 193 38.08 49.36 -31.30
N TYR A 194 38.37 50.49 -31.94
CA TYR A 194 37.48 51.15 -32.88
C TYR A 194 38.19 51.34 -34.23
N ILE A 195 37.63 50.83 -35.32
CA ILE A 195 38.16 50.95 -36.68
C ILE A 195 36.97 51.13 -37.65
N ASP A 196 36.84 52.30 -38.29
CA ASP A 196 35.88 52.56 -39.39
C ASP A 196 36.59 52.71 -40.77
N GLU A 197 37.70 52.00 -40.99
CA GLU A 197 38.49 52.07 -42.24
C GLU A 197 37.84 51.34 -43.43
N ALA A 198 36.82 51.99 -44.01
CA ALA A 198 36.25 51.64 -45.30
C ALA A 198 37.33 51.53 -46.40
N GLY A 199 37.40 50.38 -47.08
CA GLY A 199 38.36 50.09 -48.14
C GLY A 199 39.76 49.62 -47.70
N SER A 200 40.03 49.45 -46.41
CA SER A 200 41.30 48.89 -45.92
C SER A 200 41.21 47.38 -45.67
N ASP A 201 42.19 46.63 -46.18
CA ASP A 201 42.32 45.18 -45.96
C ASP A 201 43.10 44.88 -44.66
N GLY A 202 42.87 43.71 -44.06
CA GLY A 202 43.64 43.21 -42.92
C GLY A 202 43.41 44.01 -41.64
N GLN A 203 42.16 44.04 -41.17
CA GLN A 203 41.73 44.89 -40.04
C GLN A 203 41.42 44.07 -38.79
N GLY A 204 41.71 44.66 -37.62
CA GLY A 204 41.59 44.03 -36.30
C GLY A 204 42.52 44.67 -35.27
N LEU A 205 42.58 44.11 -34.05
CA LEU A 205 43.62 44.46 -33.09
C LEU A 205 45.02 44.29 -33.71
N PHE A 206 45.26 43.12 -34.32
CA PHE A 206 46.36 42.86 -35.24
C PHE A 206 45.84 42.86 -36.68
N GLY A 207 46.57 43.49 -37.59
CA GLY A 207 46.23 43.46 -39.01
C GLY A 207 46.84 42.25 -39.70
N TYR A 208 48.16 42.06 -39.56
CA TYR A 208 48.91 41.01 -40.25
C TYR A 208 49.94 40.35 -39.31
N VAL A 209 49.87 39.02 -39.14
CA VAL A 209 50.75 38.21 -38.27
C VAL A 209 51.42 37.09 -39.08
N ASN A 210 52.76 36.96 -38.99
CA ASN A 210 53.56 36.03 -39.80
C ASN A 210 54.59 35.24 -38.97
N ASN A 211 54.48 33.92 -38.91
CA ASN A 211 55.26 33.05 -38.01
C ASN A 211 55.20 33.48 -36.52
N GLY A 212 54.18 34.25 -36.16
CA GLY A 212 53.97 34.80 -34.82
C GLY A 212 52.96 33.97 -34.02
N LYS A 213 52.75 34.42 -32.78
CA LYS A 213 51.67 33.94 -31.93
C LYS A 213 50.90 35.11 -31.34
N VAL A 214 49.58 34.99 -31.27
CA VAL A 214 48.69 35.86 -30.50
C VAL A 214 47.89 34.93 -29.60
N GLN A 215 47.97 35.10 -28.28
CA GLN A 215 47.31 34.20 -27.33
C GLN A 215 46.64 34.93 -26.16
N ASN A 216 45.67 34.26 -25.52
CA ASN A 216 45.11 34.60 -24.21
C ASN A 216 44.59 36.05 -24.09
N VAL A 217 43.99 36.61 -25.14
CA VAL A 217 43.51 38.01 -25.17
C VAL A 217 42.05 38.12 -25.59
N GLY A 218 41.27 38.86 -24.80
CA GLY A 218 39.89 39.22 -25.15
C GLY A 218 39.82 40.60 -25.79
N VAL A 219 39.13 40.73 -26.93
CA VAL A 219 38.73 42.02 -27.50
C VAL A 219 37.25 42.24 -27.22
N VAL A 220 36.92 43.30 -26.49
CA VAL A 220 35.57 43.56 -25.95
C VAL A 220 35.15 45.01 -26.19
N ASP A 221 33.84 45.31 -26.14
CA ASP A 221 33.29 46.67 -26.39
C ASP A 221 33.98 47.35 -27.58
N SER A 222 33.92 46.71 -28.75
CA SER A 222 34.72 47.09 -29.91
C SER A 222 33.89 47.13 -31.20
N TYR A 223 34.39 47.91 -32.17
CA TYR A 223 33.89 47.93 -33.53
C TYR A 223 35.08 47.81 -34.49
N VAL A 224 35.09 46.76 -35.31
CA VAL A 224 36.13 46.50 -36.31
C VAL A 224 35.49 46.40 -37.68
N LYS A 225 35.80 47.37 -38.55
CA LYS A 225 35.36 47.39 -39.94
C LYS A 225 36.53 47.37 -40.91
N GLY A 226 36.34 46.71 -42.04
CA GLY A 226 37.32 46.70 -43.14
C GLY A 226 36.78 46.04 -44.41
N HIS A 227 37.65 45.85 -45.39
CA HIS A 227 37.32 45.28 -46.69
C HIS A 227 37.63 43.76 -46.72
N MET A 228 38.80 43.32 -47.19
CA MET A 228 39.24 41.91 -47.04
C MET A 228 39.88 41.66 -45.67
N ASN A 229 39.84 40.39 -45.22
CA ASN A 229 40.60 39.91 -44.05
C ASN A 229 40.32 40.71 -42.77
N VAL A 230 39.07 40.72 -42.32
CA VAL A 230 38.60 41.48 -41.16
C VAL A 230 38.39 40.53 -39.98
N GLY A 231 39.05 40.77 -38.86
CA GLY A 231 38.92 39.95 -37.65
C GLY A 231 38.94 40.80 -36.39
N GLY A 232 38.11 40.49 -35.38
CA GLY A 232 38.12 41.25 -34.12
C GLY A 232 39.49 41.25 -33.44
N VAL A 233 40.21 40.13 -33.50
CA VAL A 233 41.57 39.99 -32.94
C VAL A 233 42.66 40.04 -34.00
N VAL A 234 42.49 39.34 -35.13
CA VAL A 234 43.51 39.26 -36.20
C VAL A 234 42.89 39.34 -37.60
N GLY A 235 43.24 40.34 -38.40
CA GLY A 235 42.80 40.43 -39.79
C GLY A 235 43.33 39.26 -40.65
N CYS A 236 44.66 39.09 -40.70
CA CYS A 236 45.35 38.07 -41.47
C CYS A 236 46.43 37.34 -40.64
N ALA A 237 46.32 36.02 -40.51
CA ALA A 237 47.26 35.15 -39.81
C ALA A 237 47.91 34.15 -40.78
N GLY A 238 49.18 34.38 -41.14
CA GLY A 238 49.97 33.48 -42.00
C GLY A 238 51.03 32.69 -41.22
N CYS A 239 51.08 31.37 -41.39
CA CYS A 239 52.04 30.48 -40.72
C CYS A 239 52.10 30.67 -39.19
N SER A 240 51.02 31.12 -38.55
CA SER A 240 51.00 31.66 -37.19
C SER A 240 50.07 30.86 -36.28
N THR A 241 50.10 31.15 -34.97
CA THR A 241 49.13 30.57 -34.02
C THR A 241 48.28 31.67 -33.38
N VAL A 242 46.96 31.53 -33.44
CA VAL A 242 46.00 32.32 -32.68
C VAL A 242 45.37 31.37 -31.66
N SER A 243 45.62 31.54 -30.37
CA SER A 243 45.17 30.54 -29.37
C SER A 243 44.63 31.12 -28.08
N GLY A 244 43.39 30.79 -27.70
CA GLY A 244 42.76 31.36 -26.51
C GLY A 244 42.39 32.83 -26.64
N CYS A 245 42.12 33.28 -27.87
CA CYS A 245 41.71 34.64 -28.17
C CYS A 245 40.19 34.70 -28.37
N TYR A 246 39.56 35.80 -27.97
CA TYR A 246 38.11 35.94 -28.13
C TYR A 246 37.65 37.35 -28.50
N ASN A 247 36.46 37.43 -29.09
CA ASN A 247 35.81 38.66 -29.49
C ASN A 247 34.39 38.77 -28.90
N MET A 248 34.08 39.90 -28.29
CA MET A 248 32.74 40.29 -27.82
C MET A 248 32.22 41.57 -28.49
N GLY A 249 32.96 42.16 -29.44
CA GLY A 249 32.53 43.34 -30.19
C GLY A 249 32.05 43.07 -31.60
N MET A 250 31.61 44.12 -32.31
CA MET A 250 31.01 43.99 -33.63
C MET A 250 32.07 44.04 -34.74
N VAL A 251 32.11 43.00 -35.58
CA VAL A 251 33.02 42.86 -36.71
C VAL A 251 32.23 42.97 -38.01
N THR A 252 32.65 43.84 -38.94
CA THR A 252 31.90 44.15 -40.18
C THR A 252 32.81 44.25 -41.39
N GLY A 253 32.63 43.37 -42.37
CA GLY A 253 33.21 43.54 -43.70
C GLY A 253 32.32 44.41 -44.60
N GLU A 254 32.90 45.05 -45.62
CA GLU A 254 32.16 45.82 -46.64
C GLU A 254 31.52 44.92 -47.72
N ARG A 255 31.53 45.31 -49.00
CA ARG A 255 30.98 44.49 -50.11
C ARG A 255 32.03 44.28 -51.21
N ASP A 256 31.83 43.20 -51.96
CA ASP A 256 32.53 42.80 -53.18
C ASP A 256 33.89 42.08 -53.05
N SER A 257 34.45 41.92 -51.84
CA SER A 257 35.29 40.75 -51.47
C SER A 257 35.69 40.78 -50.00
N ASN A 258 35.23 39.83 -49.17
CA ASN A 258 35.56 39.80 -47.74
C ASN A 258 35.92 38.39 -47.25
N ASN A 259 36.82 38.34 -46.27
CA ASN A 259 36.98 37.22 -45.36
C ASN A 259 36.77 37.79 -43.95
N VAL A 260 35.62 37.51 -43.29
CA VAL A 260 35.26 38.14 -42.01
C VAL A 260 35.14 37.08 -40.91
N GLY A 261 35.93 37.21 -39.85
CA GLY A 261 35.85 36.34 -38.68
C GLY A 261 35.60 37.13 -37.39
N GLY A 262 34.88 36.58 -36.42
CA GLY A 262 34.82 37.21 -35.09
C GLY A 262 36.21 37.32 -34.45
N VAL A 263 37.04 36.28 -34.58
CA VAL A 263 38.43 36.28 -34.07
C VAL A 263 39.44 36.53 -35.19
N ALA A 264 39.37 35.78 -36.30
CA ALA A 264 40.36 35.83 -37.36
C ALA A 264 39.75 35.96 -38.77
N GLY A 265 40.09 37.02 -39.52
CA GLY A 265 39.56 37.23 -40.87
C GLY A 265 40.00 36.16 -41.88
N PHE A 266 41.32 36.04 -42.08
CA PHE A 266 41.93 35.03 -42.94
C PHE A 266 43.09 34.31 -42.21
N ALA A 267 43.05 32.98 -42.20
CA ALA A 267 44.06 32.13 -41.58
C ALA A 267 44.68 31.18 -42.63
N ILE A 268 45.93 31.42 -43.04
CA ILE A 268 46.64 30.62 -44.04
C ILE A 268 47.82 29.84 -43.46
N SER A 269 47.79 28.51 -43.58
CA SER A 269 48.77 27.58 -42.99
C SER A 269 49.02 27.80 -41.49
N SER A 270 47.98 28.23 -40.77
CA SER A 270 48.01 28.66 -39.38
C SER A 270 47.25 27.70 -38.46
N ILE A 271 47.38 27.90 -37.16
CA ILE A 271 46.58 27.22 -36.12
C ILE A 271 45.68 28.26 -35.46
N VAL A 272 44.38 28.00 -35.40
CA VAL A 272 43.40 28.79 -34.62
C VAL A 272 42.77 27.84 -33.60
N SER A 273 43.14 27.95 -32.32
CA SER A 273 42.71 26.97 -31.30
C SER A 273 42.17 27.58 -30.02
N GLY A 274 41.16 26.96 -29.39
CA GLY A 274 40.59 27.46 -28.15
C GLY A 274 40.00 28.87 -28.24
N CYS A 275 39.61 29.33 -29.44
CA CYS A 275 39.18 30.70 -29.69
C CYS A 275 37.64 30.78 -29.76
N TYR A 276 37.05 31.88 -29.28
CA TYR A 276 35.59 32.02 -29.29
C TYR A 276 35.07 33.41 -29.67
N ASN A 277 33.84 33.45 -30.16
CA ASN A 277 33.15 34.69 -30.52
C ASN A 277 31.77 34.78 -29.89
N MET A 278 31.46 35.96 -29.35
CA MET A 278 30.15 36.34 -28.83
C MET A 278 29.57 37.59 -29.51
N GLY A 279 30.43 38.41 -30.12
CA GLY A 279 30.02 39.63 -30.80
C GLY A 279 29.38 39.36 -32.16
N THR A 280 28.67 40.36 -32.69
CA THR A 280 28.03 40.28 -34.02
C THR A 280 29.09 40.30 -35.12
N VAL A 281 29.03 39.33 -36.04
CA VAL A 281 29.90 39.25 -37.23
C VAL A 281 29.06 39.42 -38.49
N SER A 282 29.42 40.38 -39.34
CA SER A 282 28.69 40.70 -40.58
C SER A 282 29.62 40.85 -41.78
N GLY A 283 29.21 40.41 -42.98
CA GLY A 283 29.98 40.59 -44.21
C GLY A 283 29.26 40.17 -45.48
N ASP A 284 29.99 40.08 -46.59
CA ASP A 284 29.45 39.80 -47.93
C ASP A 284 29.65 38.33 -48.34
N ASP A 285 30.90 37.88 -48.48
CA ASP A 285 31.28 36.52 -48.92
C ASP A 285 31.65 35.62 -47.72
N SER A 286 32.91 35.17 -47.60
CA SER A 286 33.37 34.21 -46.61
C SER A 286 33.31 34.75 -45.17
N VAL A 287 32.17 34.55 -44.48
CA VAL A 287 31.89 35.03 -43.11
C VAL A 287 31.82 33.86 -42.13
N GLY A 288 32.61 33.91 -41.05
CA GLY A 288 32.63 32.89 -40.01
C GLY A 288 32.54 33.47 -38.60
N GLY A 289 31.83 32.81 -37.68
CA GLY A 289 31.76 33.28 -36.28
C GLY A 289 33.14 33.39 -35.62
N VAL A 290 34.07 32.46 -35.88
CA VAL A 290 35.45 32.52 -35.37
C VAL A 290 36.45 32.85 -36.46
N VAL A 291 36.38 32.17 -37.63
CA VAL A 291 37.33 32.34 -38.74
C VAL A 291 36.61 32.59 -40.06
N GLY A 292 36.86 33.71 -40.75
CA GLY A 292 36.23 34.00 -42.04
C GLY A 292 36.62 33.00 -43.12
N TYR A 293 37.92 32.91 -43.40
CA TYR A 293 38.49 31.96 -44.36
C TYR A 293 39.73 31.28 -43.77
N ALA A 294 39.72 29.95 -43.71
CA ALA A 294 40.86 29.11 -43.36
C ALA A 294 41.40 28.40 -44.61
N ASP A 295 42.60 28.75 -45.09
CA ASP A 295 43.31 28.00 -46.15
C ASP A 295 44.44 27.16 -45.56
N SER A 296 44.27 25.84 -45.66
CA SER A 296 45.25 24.83 -45.28
C SER A 296 45.68 24.90 -43.80
N SER A 297 44.89 25.60 -42.97
CA SER A 297 45.03 25.79 -41.53
C SER A 297 44.34 24.68 -40.72
N SER A 298 44.57 24.66 -39.41
CA SER A 298 43.80 23.85 -38.45
C SER A 298 43.01 24.77 -37.53
N VAL A 299 41.71 24.52 -37.40
CA VAL A 299 40.82 25.21 -36.45
C VAL A 299 40.35 24.18 -35.42
N SER A 300 40.65 24.38 -34.13
CA SER A 300 40.36 23.34 -33.11
C SER A 300 39.89 23.85 -31.75
N GLY A 301 38.88 23.22 -31.16
CA GLY A 301 38.38 23.58 -29.84
C GLY A 301 37.78 25.00 -29.78
N CYS A 302 37.20 25.49 -30.88
CA CYS A 302 36.70 26.86 -31.01
C CYS A 302 35.16 26.91 -30.92
N TYR A 303 34.56 28.00 -30.45
CA TYR A 303 33.09 28.12 -30.44
C TYR A 303 32.54 29.50 -30.78
N ASN A 304 31.28 29.53 -31.23
CA ASN A 304 30.54 30.76 -31.46
C ASN A 304 29.21 30.78 -30.69
N THR A 305 28.89 31.94 -30.12
CA THR A 305 27.60 32.28 -29.50
C THR A 305 26.99 33.55 -30.11
N GLY A 306 27.79 34.35 -30.83
CA GLY A 306 27.36 35.60 -31.45
C GLY A 306 26.57 35.39 -32.75
N THR A 307 25.86 36.43 -33.18
CA THR A 307 25.13 36.40 -34.46
C THR A 307 26.10 36.53 -35.64
N VAL A 308 25.98 35.64 -36.63
CA VAL A 308 26.80 35.62 -37.84
C VAL A 308 25.91 35.87 -39.06
N THR A 309 26.20 36.89 -39.86
CA THR A 309 25.40 37.28 -41.03
C THR A 309 26.26 37.50 -42.26
N GLY A 310 25.92 36.87 -43.39
CA GLY A 310 26.55 37.15 -44.69
C GLY A 310 25.53 37.55 -45.77
N GLU A 311 25.91 38.47 -46.66
CA GLU A 311 25.03 38.95 -47.74
C GLU A 311 25.10 38.11 -49.03
N ARG A 312 26.00 37.10 -49.13
CA ARG A 312 26.17 36.20 -50.30
C ARG A 312 26.45 34.74 -49.92
N ASP A 313 27.68 34.28 -50.14
CA ASP A 313 28.10 32.88 -50.23
C ASP A 313 29.03 32.52 -49.05
N TYR A 314 28.93 31.29 -48.52
CA TYR A 314 29.89 30.70 -47.56
C TYR A 314 29.84 31.29 -46.13
N VAL A 315 28.64 31.31 -45.53
CA VAL A 315 28.45 31.74 -44.14
C VAL A 315 28.49 30.54 -43.20
N GLY A 316 29.37 30.58 -42.18
CA GLY A 316 29.56 29.49 -41.22
C GLY A 316 29.49 29.93 -39.76
N GLY A 317 28.81 29.16 -38.91
CA GLY A 317 28.75 29.46 -37.47
C GLY A 317 30.13 29.54 -36.79
N VAL A 318 31.12 28.78 -37.25
CA VAL A 318 32.52 28.86 -36.76
C VAL A 318 33.49 29.25 -37.88
N VAL A 319 33.38 28.64 -39.07
CA VAL A 319 34.28 28.90 -40.21
C VAL A 319 33.49 29.18 -41.50
N GLY A 320 33.66 30.35 -42.12
CA GLY A 320 32.98 30.69 -43.37
C GLY A 320 33.40 29.76 -44.52
N TYR A 321 34.68 29.84 -44.89
CA TYR A 321 35.30 28.96 -45.89
C TYR A 321 36.47 28.18 -45.28
N ALA A 322 36.43 26.85 -45.37
CA ALA A 322 37.49 25.92 -45.03
C ALA A 322 38.07 25.26 -46.30
N LEU A 323 39.20 25.77 -46.81
CA LEU A 323 39.95 25.17 -47.93
C LEU A 323 41.12 24.32 -47.39
N SER A 324 41.41 23.19 -48.06
CA SER A 324 42.70 22.52 -47.91
C SER A 324 43.40 22.24 -49.23
N SER A 325 44.68 22.62 -49.28
CA SER A 325 45.67 22.10 -50.24
C SER A 325 46.53 20.97 -49.67
N SER A 326 46.35 20.63 -48.38
CA SER A 326 47.10 19.60 -47.64
C SER A 326 46.21 18.43 -47.17
N THR A 327 46.81 17.44 -46.48
CA THR A 327 46.07 16.36 -45.78
C THR A 327 46.13 16.47 -44.26
N SER A 328 46.61 17.59 -43.72
CA SER A 328 46.75 17.84 -42.28
C SER A 328 45.86 18.98 -41.75
N SER A 329 45.12 19.64 -42.64
CA SER A 329 44.23 20.76 -42.33
C SER A 329 42.85 20.25 -41.87
N THR A 330 42.38 20.75 -40.73
CA THR A 330 41.27 20.16 -39.97
C THR A 330 40.35 21.19 -39.35
N VAL A 331 39.09 20.80 -39.12
CA VAL A 331 38.19 21.46 -38.16
C VAL A 331 37.79 20.41 -37.12
N SER A 332 38.22 20.58 -35.86
CA SER A 332 37.97 19.63 -34.76
C SER A 332 37.42 20.31 -33.51
N GLY A 333 36.50 19.67 -32.76
CA GLY A 333 36.00 20.23 -31.49
C GLY A 333 35.37 21.62 -31.64
N CYS A 334 34.72 21.92 -32.77
CA CYS A 334 34.26 23.27 -33.11
C CYS A 334 32.74 23.42 -33.04
N TYR A 335 32.25 24.36 -32.23
CA TYR A 335 30.83 24.40 -31.82
C TYR A 335 30.12 25.71 -32.10
N ASN A 336 28.82 25.65 -32.40
CA ASN A 336 27.99 26.85 -32.54
C ASN A 336 26.69 26.79 -31.73
N THR A 337 26.42 27.87 -31.00
CA THR A 337 25.16 28.17 -30.30
C THR A 337 24.49 29.44 -30.80
N GLY A 338 25.19 30.25 -31.63
CA GLY A 338 24.69 31.50 -32.17
C GLY A 338 23.84 31.32 -33.43
N ASN A 339 23.04 32.35 -33.73
CA ASN A 339 22.25 32.43 -34.96
C ASN A 339 23.15 32.73 -36.17
N VAL A 340 22.94 32.01 -37.28
CA VAL A 340 23.70 32.11 -38.54
C VAL A 340 22.73 32.45 -39.67
N SER A 341 23.05 33.43 -40.50
CA SER A 341 22.19 33.87 -41.60
C SER A 341 22.97 34.17 -42.87
N GLY A 342 22.49 33.72 -44.03
CA GLY A 342 23.10 33.99 -45.33
C GLY A 342 22.22 33.58 -46.50
N ILE A 343 22.76 33.62 -47.72
CA ILE A 343 21.98 33.33 -48.94
C ILE A 343 22.41 32.02 -49.62
N ILE A 344 23.70 31.73 -49.71
CA ILE A 344 24.26 30.59 -50.46
C ILE A 344 25.31 29.86 -49.62
N ASN A 345 25.25 28.51 -49.60
CA ASN A 345 26.18 27.65 -48.86
C ASN A 345 26.34 28.10 -47.39
N VAL A 346 25.21 28.24 -46.69
CA VAL A 346 25.15 28.57 -45.26
C VAL A 346 25.20 27.28 -44.45
N GLY A 347 26.02 27.22 -43.39
CA GLY A 347 26.02 26.07 -42.49
C GLY A 347 26.27 26.45 -41.04
N CYS A 348 25.64 25.71 -40.12
CA CYS A 348 25.63 26.05 -38.70
C CYS A 348 27.00 25.95 -38.01
N VAL A 349 27.98 25.27 -38.62
CA VAL A 349 29.39 25.30 -38.18
C VAL A 349 30.32 25.77 -39.30
N ILE A 350 30.11 25.30 -40.54
CA ILE A 350 30.95 25.64 -41.71
C ILE A 350 30.10 26.07 -42.90
N GLY A 351 30.43 27.17 -43.58
CA GLY A 351 29.77 27.56 -44.83
C GLY A 351 30.18 26.65 -45.99
N LEU A 352 31.46 26.65 -46.34
CA LEU A 352 32.05 25.80 -47.38
C LEU A 352 33.23 24.97 -46.85
N ASN A 353 33.13 23.64 -46.91
CA ASN A 353 34.28 22.75 -46.82
C ASN A 353 34.77 22.34 -48.22
N TYR A 354 35.99 22.75 -48.58
CA TYR A 354 36.70 22.28 -49.75
C TYR A 354 37.99 21.54 -49.33
N ARG A 355 37.82 20.25 -48.99
CA ARG A 355 38.88 19.26 -48.68
C ARG A 355 39.54 19.31 -47.30
N MET A 356 39.03 20.07 -46.33
CA MET A 356 39.38 19.80 -44.93
C MET A 356 38.72 18.51 -44.43
N SER A 357 39.31 17.93 -43.38
CA SER A 357 38.66 16.90 -42.58
C SER A 357 38.00 17.54 -41.36
N ILE A 358 36.72 17.21 -41.16
CA ILE A 358 35.88 17.69 -40.06
C ILE A 358 35.63 16.53 -39.09
N SER A 359 35.61 16.80 -37.80
CA SER A 359 35.29 15.83 -36.75
C SER A 359 34.80 16.52 -35.49
N ASN A 360 33.83 15.93 -34.78
CA ASN A 360 33.40 16.37 -33.44
C ASN A 360 33.11 17.88 -33.41
N SER A 361 32.35 18.38 -34.37
CA SER A 361 32.16 19.81 -34.60
C SER A 361 30.71 20.04 -34.98
N ASP A 362 29.91 20.48 -34.01
CA ASP A 362 28.46 20.29 -33.98
C ASP A 362 27.76 21.55 -33.45
N PHE A 363 26.43 21.63 -33.53
CA PHE A 363 25.70 22.87 -33.25
C PHE A 363 24.40 22.65 -32.47
N LEU A 364 23.94 23.71 -31.81
CA LEU A 364 22.69 23.69 -31.05
C LEU A 364 21.49 23.57 -32.00
N ALA A 365 20.68 22.53 -31.81
CA ALA A 365 19.41 22.33 -32.50
C ALA A 365 18.43 23.49 -32.25
N GLY A 366 17.45 23.68 -33.13
CA GLY A 366 16.38 24.68 -32.99
C GLY A 366 16.79 26.15 -33.24
N VAL A 367 18.01 26.58 -32.92
CA VAL A 367 18.46 27.99 -33.13
C VAL A 367 18.40 28.40 -34.60
N ASN A 368 18.77 27.49 -35.49
CA ASN A 368 18.98 27.74 -36.91
C ASN A 368 17.97 27.00 -37.82
N GLY A 369 16.91 26.41 -37.24
CA GLY A 369 15.95 25.55 -37.95
C GLY A 369 16.62 24.39 -38.68
N ASP A 370 16.10 24.04 -39.87
CA ASP A 370 16.56 22.94 -40.73
C ASP A 370 17.98 23.09 -41.33
N MET A 371 18.78 24.09 -40.95
CA MET A 371 20.08 24.33 -41.59
C MET A 371 21.13 23.26 -41.24
N GLU A 372 21.78 22.71 -42.28
CA GLU A 372 22.85 21.72 -42.11
C GLU A 372 24.09 22.33 -41.42
N GLY A 373 24.88 21.52 -40.73
CA GLY A 373 26.12 21.98 -40.10
C GLY A 373 27.22 22.41 -41.10
N ILE A 374 27.13 21.97 -42.36
CA ILE A 374 28.08 22.30 -43.44
C ILE A 374 27.31 22.70 -44.71
N GLY A 375 27.32 23.98 -45.09
CA GLY A 375 26.51 24.50 -46.20
C GLY A 375 26.86 23.95 -47.59
N TYR A 376 28.12 23.60 -47.82
CA TYR A 376 28.55 22.77 -48.94
C TYR A 376 29.80 21.96 -48.57
N ASN A 377 29.76 20.64 -48.80
CA ASN A 377 30.84 19.73 -48.40
C ASN A 377 31.49 19.00 -49.59
N ASN A 378 32.78 19.26 -49.81
CA ASN A 378 33.67 18.59 -50.75
C ASN A 378 34.98 18.17 -50.07
N GLY A 379 34.90 17.83 -48.77
CA GLY A 379 35.97 17.23 -47.99
C GLY A 379 35.52 15.92 -47.32
N SER A 380 35.90 15.73 -46.06
CA SER A 380 35.48 14.58 -45.26
C SER A 380 34.98 15.00 -43.88
N GLY A 381 34.07 14.20 -43.30
CA GLY A 381 33.42 14.51 -42.04
C GLY A 381 32.05 15.17 -42.22
N THR A 382 31.33 15.28 -41.11
CA THR A 382 29.96 15.80 -40.96
C THR A 382 29.88 16.68 -39.73
N SER A 383 28.78 17.42 -39.59
CA SER A 383 28.44 18.25 -38.44
C SER A 383 26.94 18.12 -38.19
N SER A 384 26.54 17.84 -36.95
CA SER A 384 25.17 17.48 -36.59
C SER A 384 24.50 18.52 -35.69
N PRO A 385 23.17 18.70 -35.78
CA PRO A 385 22.41 19.34 -34.72
C PRO A 385 22.42 18.45 -33.47
N LEU A 386 22.59 19.05 -32.30
CA LEU A 386 22.56 18.39 -30.99
C LEU A 386 21.64 19.14 -30.04
N SER A 387 20.98 18.41 -29.15
CA SER A 387 20.23 18.97 -28.02
C SER A 387 21.16 19.73 -27.08
N ALA A 388 20.61 20.62 -26.24
CA ALA A 388 21.40 21.41 -25.29
C ALA A 388 22.32 20.55 -24.39
N SER A 389 21.82 19.40 -23.91
CA SER A 389 22.62 18.45 -23.13
C SER A 389 23.67 17.74 -23.98
N ALA A 390 23.29 17.19 -25.14
CA ALA A 390 24.20 16.44 -25.99
C ALA A 390 25.33 17.32 -26.57
N LEU A 391 25.06 18.61 -26.81
CA LEU A 391 26.05 19.60 -27.20
C LEU A 391 27.05 19.85 -26.07
N VAL A 392 26.57 20.00 -24.83
CA VAL A 392 27.42 20.15 -23.64
C VAL A 392 28.31 18.92 -23.41
N ASP A 393 27.76 17.72 -23.54
CA ASP A 393 28.52 16.47 -23.44
C ASP A 393 29.58 16.35 -24.54
N ALA A 394 29.24 16.71 -25.78
CA ALA A 394 30.19 16.76 -26.90
C ALA A 394 31.31 17.78 -26.66
N MET A 395 30.97 19.00 -26.22
CA MET A 395 31.93 20.03 -25.85
C MET A 395 32.88 19.54 -24.74
N ASN A 396 32.35 18.98 -23.66
CA ASN A 396 33.18 18.44 -22.57
C ASN A 396 34.07 17.26 -23.01
N THR A 397 33.70 16.54 -24.07
CA THR A 397 34.50 15.42 -24.61
C THR A 397 35.57 15.89 -25.61
N HIS A 398 35.34 16.97 -26.36
CA HIS A 398 36.14 17.30 -27.56
C HIS A 398 36.59 18.77 -27.70
N LEU A 399 36.02 19.73 -26.97
CA LEU A 399 36.58 21.09 -26.87
C LEU A 399 37.96 21.08 -26.21
N PHE A 400 38.22 20.06 -25.37
CA PHE A 400 39.42 19.89 -24.56
C PHE A 400 40.42 18.84 -25.07
N SER A 401 40.11 18.07 -26.13
CA SER A 401 40.88 16.86 -26.47
C SER A 401 42.25 17.09 -27.11
N ASP A 402 42.48 18.25 -27.71
CA ASP A 402 43.55 18.47 -28.69
C ASP A 402 44.76 19.27 -28.15
N ASP A 403 44.72 19.76 -26.91
CA ASP A 403 45.84 20.48 -26.27
C ASP A 403 46.53 19.68 -25.16
N ALA A 404 47.86 19.61 -25.24
CA ALA A 404 48.72 18.96 -24.26
C ALA A 404 49.01 19.84 -23.01
N SER A 405 48.49 21.07 -22.92
CA SER A 405 48.61 21.91 -21.72
C SER A 405 47.57 21.57 -20.64
N GLY A 406 46.31 21.36 -21.01
CA GLY A 406 45.18 21.21 -20.08
C GLY A 406 44.78 22.48 -19.30
N ASP A 407 45.43 23.62 -19.52
CA ASP A 407 45.32 24.83 -18.69
C ASP A 407 44.53 26.00 -19.34
N LEU A 408 44.10 25.86 -20.60
CA LEU A 408 43.50 26.97 -21.37
C LEU A 408 42.09 27.38 -20.89
N TRP A 409 41.17 26.42 -20.73
CA TRP A 409 39.77 26.68 -20.42
C TRP A 409 39.48 26.54 -18.92
N LYS A 410 38.78 27.51 -18.31
CA LYS A 410 38.43 27.48 -16.89
C LYS A 410 37.03 26.91 -16.68
N GLY A 411 36.99 25.61 -16.40
CA GLY A 411 35.77 24.86 -16.06
C GLY A 411 35.22 24.02 -17.21
N GLU A 412 34.14 23.31 -16.93
CA GLU A 412 33.40 22.46 -17.87
C GLU A 412 32.14 23.20 -18.36
N ALA A 413 31.64 22.84 -19.54
CA ALA A 413 30.32 23.27 -19.98
C ALA A 413 29.23 22.56 -19.14
N SER A 414 28.10 23.20 -18.91
CA SER A 414 26.95 22.60 -18.21
C SER A 414 25.61 23.07 -18.76
N TYR A 415 24.60 22.19 -18.73
CA TYR A 415 23.21 22.52 -19.05
C TYR A 415 22.37 22.40 -17.79
N ASP A 416 21.57 23.43 -17.48
CA ASP A 416 20.49 23.36 -16.51
C ASP A 416 19.15 23.48 -17.23
N ALA A 417 18.44 22.36 -17.32
CA ALA A 417 17.09 22.27 -17.89
C ALA A 417 16.05 23.09 -17.10
N THR A 418 16.28 23.35 -15.80
CA THR A 418 15.34 24.10 -14.93
C THR A 418 15.31 25.58 -15.30
N SER A 419 16.47 26.21 -15.40
CA SER A 419 16.57 27.59 -15.90
C SER A 419 16.53 27.69 -17.43
N ARG A 420 16.73 26.56 -18.14
CA ARG A 420 16.97 26.47 -19.59
C ARG A 420 18.20 27.30 -20.00
N THR A 421 19.33 27.00 -19.36
CA THR A 421 20.58 27.75 -19.49
C THR A 421 21.72 26.82 -19.87
N ILE A 422 22.48 27.13 -20.92
CA ILE A 422 23.80 26.54 -21.16
C ILE A 422 24.86 27.47 -20.56
N THR A 423 25.74 26.96 -19.72
CA THR A 423 26.93 27.69 -19.27
C THR A 423 28.15 27.15 -19.99
N LEU A 424 28.90 28.03 -20.67
CA LEU A 424 30.09 27.70 -21.45
C LEU A 424 31.38 28.11 -20.73
N PRO A 425 32.48 27.33 -20.86
CA PRO A 425 33.77 27.66 -20.30
C PRO A 425 34.41 28.83 -21.06
N THR A 426 35.21 29.64 -20.35
CA THR A 426 35.98 30.75 -20.93
C THR A 426 37.40 30.79 -20.37
N PHE A 427 38.19 31.79 -20.77
CA PHE A 427 39.49 32.10 -20.19
C PHE A 427 39.36 32.94 -18.90
N GLY A 428 38.17 33.45 -18.59
CA GLY A 428 37.85 34.30 -17.43
C GLY A 428 36.75 33.68 -16.58
N THR A 429 35.63 34.40 -16.44
CA THR A 429 34.38 33.87 -15.85
C THR A 429 33.58 33.10 -16.90
N ALA A 430 33.06 31.93 -16.53
CA ALA A 430 32.14 31.17 -17.38
C ALA A 430 30.88 31.99 -17.73
N ILE A 431 30.28 31.71 -18.89
CA ILE A 431 29.22 32.55 -19.47
C ILE A 431 27.95 31.74 -19.67
N SER A 432 26.84 32.25 -19.14
CA SER A 432 25.52 31.61 -19.19
C SER A 432 24.66 32.19 -20.32
N ILE A 433 24.16 31.30 -21.18
CA ILE A 433 23.33 31.60 -22.35
C ILE A 433 21.90 31.14 -22.03
N SER A 434 20.94 32.09 -22.05
CA SER A 434 19.52 31.79 -21.96
C SER A 434 19.04 31.14 -23.26
N LEU A 435 18.49 29.93 -23.18
CA LEU A 435 17.88 29.28 -24.35
C LEU A 435 16.48 29.82 -24.66
N LYS A 436 15.84 30.52 -23.71
CA LYS A 436 14.48 31.07 -23.85
C LYS A 436 14.38 32.18 -24.91
N ASP A 437 15.51 32.80 -25.23
CA ASP A 437 15.64 33.89 -26.20
C ASP A 437 16.23 33.40 -27.55
N LEU A 438 16.62 32.13 -27.64
CA LEU A 438 17.25 31.49 -28.81
C LEU A 438 16.43 30.34 -29.42
N LEU A 439 15.62 29.64 -28.62
CA LEU A 439 14.86 28.45 -29.03
C LEU A 439 13.36 28.70 -28.93
N THR A 440 12.60 28.12 -29.87
CA THR A 440 11.15 27.98 -29.73
C THR A 440 10.85 26.75 -28.89
N PHE A 441 9.95 26.90 -27.91
CA PHE A 441 9.49 25.81 -27.04
C PHE A 441 8.05 25.43 -27.42
N TYR A 442 7.80 24.12 -27.41
CA TYR A 442 6.55 23.49 -27.82
C TYR A 442 5.96 22.69 -26.66
N LYS A 443 4.64 22.58 -26.61
CA LYS A 443 3.91 21.99 -25.47
C LYS A 443 3.78 20.47 -25.55
N VAL A 444 3.92 19.82 -24.40
CA VAL A 444 3.63 18.39 -24.19
C VAL A 444 2.27 18.26 -23.50
N THR A 445 1.21 18.08 -24.29
CA THR A 445 -0.17 17.99 -23.77
C THR A 445 -0.51 16.55 -23.41
N LEU A 446 -0.67 16.25 -22.12
CA LEU A 446 -1.03 14.92 -21.65
C LEU A 446 -2.55 14.70 -21.65
N SER A 447 -3.00 13.51 -22.04
CA SER A 447 -4.39 13.07 -21.89
C SER A 447 -4.71 12.72 -20.43
N THR A 448 -5.78 13.30 -19.89
CA THR A 448 -6.28 13.02 -18.54
C THR A 448 -7.28 11.87 -18.48
N ASP A 449 -8.02 11.66 -19.56
CA ASP A 449 -9.20 10.78 -19.60
C ASP A 449 -8.80 9.37 -20.03
N LEU A 450 -7.89 8.77 -19.27
CA LEU A 450 -7.37 7.41 -19.47
C LEU A 450 -8.10 6.40 -18.59
N ALA A 451 -8.08 5.13 -19.01
CA ALA A 451 -8.64 4.02 -18.25
C ALA A 451 -7.57 2.94 -18.09
N GLY A 452 -7.37 2.46 -16.86
CA GLY A 452 -6.32 1.48 -16.53
C GLY A 452 -4.96 2.09 -16.19
N GLY A 453 -4.88 3.40 -15.96
CA GLY A 453 -3.68 4.07 -15.49
C GLY A 453 -3.65 5.57 -15.75
N SER A 454 -2.55 6.20 -15.31
CA SER A 454 -2.24 7.61 -15.49
C SER A 454 -0.88 7.80 -16.18
N ILE A 455 -0.62 9.00 -16.72
CA ILE A 455 0.63 9.33 -17.41
C ILE A 455 1.21 10.66 -16.94
N SER A 456 2.53 10.78 -17.01
CA SER A 456 3.29 12.01 -16.77
C SER A 456 4.45 12.14 -17.76
N ALA A 457 5.01 13.35 -17.86
CA ALA A 457 6.22 13.64 -18.63
C ALA A 457 7.22 14.40 -17.73
N ASN A 458 8.51 14.31 -18.04
CA ASN A 458 9.55 15.04 -17.33
C ASN A 458 9.52 16.57 -17.53
N MET A 459 8.82 17.06 -18.56
CA MET A 459 8.63 18.48 -18.84
C MET A 459 7.30 18.77 -19.56
N GLU A 460 6.67 19.90 -19.25
CA GLU A 460 5.42 20.37 -19.90
C GLU A 460 5.67 21.05 -21.25
N GLU A 461 6.91 21.50 -21.49
CA GLU A 461 7.36 22.17 -22.70
C GLU A 461 8.82 21.82 -22.98
N ALA A 462 9.15 21.60 -24.26
CA ALA A 462 10.46 21.16 -24.74
C ALA A 462 10.87 21.96 -26.01
N ALA A 463 12.17 22.14 -26.24
CA ALA A 463 12.68 22.67 -27.51
C ALA A 463 12.70 21.58 -28.60
N GLU A 464 12.75 21.95 -29.88
CA GLU A 464 12.94 20.98 -30.96
C GLU A 464 14.26 20.20 -30.79
N GLY A 465 14.19 18.86 -30.87
CA GLY A 465 15.32 17.97 -30.63
C GLY A 465 15.75 17.91 -29.16
N GLU A 466 14.85 18.23 -28.22
CA GLU A 466 15.00 17.93 -26.80
C GLU A 466 14.26 16.63 -26.45
N THR A 467 14.95 15.71 -25.77
CA THR A 467 14.42 14.39 -25.41
C THR A 467 13.41 14.49 -24.26
N VAL A 468 12.14 14.23 -24.56
CA VAL A 468 11.06 14.12 -23.56
C VAL A 468 10.99 12.69 -23.05
N THR A 469 10.93 12.51 -21.73
CA THR A 469 10.74 11.21 -21.08
C THR A 469 9.32 11.10 -20.56
N LEU A 470 8.63 10.04 -20.94
CA LEU A 470 7.28 9.71 -20.48
C LEU A 470 7.32 8.70 -19.35
N THR A 471 6.30 8.69 -18.51
CA THR A 471 6.12 7.71 -17.44
C THR A 471 4.65 7.35 -17.35
N ALA A 472 4.34 6.06 -17.43
CA ALA A 472 3.00 5.53 -17.20
C ALA A 472 2.96 4.88 -15.81
N THR A 473 1.86 5.11 -15.10
CA THR A 473 1.52 4.44 -13.84
C THR A 473 0.22 3.67 -14.08
N PRO A 474 0.27 2.39 -14.46
CA PRO A 474 -0.93 1.55 -14.61
C PRO A 474 -1.70 1.44 -13.30
N ASP A 475 -3.02 1.29 -13.41
CA ASP A 475 -3.89 0.92 -12.29
C ASP A 475 -3.69 -0.56 -11.91
N GLU A 476 -4.17 -0.98 -10.73
CA GLU A 476 -4.07 -2.37 -10.30
C GLU A 476 -4.81 -3.31 -11.28
N GLY A 477 -4.09 -4.33 -11.79
CA GLY A 477 -4.60 -5.25 -12.80
C GLY A 477 -4.39 -4.82 -14.26
N TYR A 478 -3.70 -3.71 -14.51
CA TYR A 478 -3.38 -3.21 -15.84
C TYR A 478 -1.87 -3.16 -16.12
N GLU A 479 -1.50 -3.24 -17.40
CA GLU A 479 -0.15 -2.93 -17.91
C GLU A 479 -0.22 -1.93 -19.07
N LEU A 480 0.87 -1.21 -19.31
CA LEU A 480 1.01 -0.31 -20.46
C LEU A 480 1.05 -1.12 -21.76
N ASP A 481 0.18 -0.80 -22.71
CA ASP A 481 0.03 -1.48 -24.01
C ASP A 481 0.76 -0.72 -25.12
N GLU A 482 0.35 0.52 -25.42
CA GLU A 482 1.00 1.37 -26.44
C GLU A 482 1.03 2.85 -26.03
N TRP A 483 2.14 3.54 -26.31
CA TRP A 483 2.21 5.01 -26.29
C TRP A 483 1.82 5.57 -27.66
N ASN A 484 0.97 6.60 -27.66
CA ASN A 484 0.58 7.32 -28.86
C ASN A 484 0.84 8.83 -28.69
N VAL A 485 1.95 9.29 -29.24
CA VAL A 485 2.36 10.71 -29.28
C VAL A 485 2.06 11.25 -30.67
N THR A 486 1.32 12.36 -30.77
CA THR A 486 0.94 12.95 -32.06
C THR A 486 1.08 14.46 -32.11
N TYR A 487 1.30 15.02 -33.30
CA TYR A 487 1.21 16.47 -33.55
C TYR A 487 0.47 16.77 -34.86
N LYS A 488 0.17 18.06 -35.09
CA LYS A 488 -0.48 18.55 -36.32
C LYS A 488 0.52 19.19 -37.26
N ASN A 489 0.56 18.71 -38.50
CA ASN A 489 1.26 19.36 -39.60
C ASN A 489 0.21 19.87 -40.61
N GLY A 490 -0.27 21.10 -40.38
CA GLY A 490 -1.44 21.62 -41.09
C GLY A 490 -2.71 20.84 -40.75
N GLU A 491 -3.33 20.21 -41.75
CA GLU A 491 -4.48 19.31 -41.56
C GLU A 491 -4.06 17.86 -41.24
N GLU A 492 -2.81 17.49 -41.49
CA GLU A 492 -2.30 16.13 -41.27
C GLU A 492 -1.97 15.88 -39.79
N THR A 493 -2.08 14.63 -39.36
CA THR A 493 -1.73 14.19 -38.00
C THR A 493 -0.58 13.22 -38.08
N VAL A 494 0.56 13.60 -37.51
CA VAL A 494 1.79 12.80 -37.54
C VAL A 494 1.95 12.10 -36.19
N VAL A 495 2.28 10.81 -36.21
CA VAL A 495 2.61 10.02 -35.01
C VAL A 495 4.13 10.11 -34.81
N VAL A 496 4.56 10.40 -33.58
CA VAL A 496 5.96 10.37 -33.17
C VAL A 496 6.27 9.01 -32.57
N THR A 497 7.37 8.38 -33.02
CA THR A 497 7.82 7.10 -32.47
C THR A 497 8.40 7.29 -31.07
N VAL A 498 7.83 6.60 -30.09
CA VAL A 498 8.41 6.48 -28.74
C VAL A 498 9.41 5.32 -28.70
N THR A 499 10.50 5.47 -27.95
CA THR A 499 11.57 4.47 -27.80
C THR A 499 11.22 3.38 -26.78
N GLU A 500 12.00 2.29 -26.76
CA GLU A 500 11.89 1.25 -25.72
C GLU A 500 12.15 1.79 -24.29
N ASP A 501 12.86 2.92 -24.16
CA ASP A 501 13.13 3.63 -22.91
C ASP A 501 12.01 4.63 -22.51
N ASN A 502 10.86 4.62 -23.21
CA ASN A 502 9.73 5.55 -23.04
C ASN A 502 10.08 7.04 -23.31
N THR A 503 10.99 7.30 -24.26
CA THR A 503 11.36 8.66 -24.68
C THR A 503 10.95 8.99 -26.10
N PHE A 504 10.83 10.28 -26.44
CA PHE A 504 10.76 10.74 -27.81
C PHE A 504 11.52 12.07 -27.99
N GLU A 505 11.99 12.34 -29.20
CA GLU A 505 12.58 13.63 -29.56
C GLU A 505 11.47 14.60 -29.96
N MET A 506 11.46 15.79 -29.34
CA MET A 506 10.40 16.77 -29.57
C MET A 506 10.47 17.36 -31.00
N PRO A 507 9.37 17.36 -31.79
CA PRO A 507 9.32 18.00 -33.10
C PRO A 507 9.12 19.53 -32.99
N ALA A 508 9.25 20.25 -34.11
CA ALA A 508 8.88 21.67 -34.26
C ALA A 508 7.36 21.97 -34.13
N ALA A 509 6.63 21.29 -33.24
CA ALA A 509 5.19 21.47 -33.03
C ALA A 509 4.74 20.97 -31.65
N ASP A 510 3.68 21.57 -31.10
CA ASP A 510 2.99 21.08 -29.90
C ASP A 510 2.51 19.62 -30.10
N VAL A 511 2.81 18.75 -29.13
CA VAL A 511 2.42 17.34 -29.13
C VAL A 511 1.26 17.07 -28.17
N ALA A 512 0.45 16.06 -28.50
CA ALA A 512 -0.52 15.44 -27.63
C ALA A 512 -0.10 13.99 -27.35
N VAL A 513 -0.05 13.62 -26.08
CA VAL A 513 0.40 12.31 -25.58
C VAL A 513 -0.79 11.57 -24.96
N THR A 514 -0.99 10.32 -25.36
CA THR A 514 -1.91 9.39 -24.70
C THR A 514 -1.28 8.00 -24.62
N ALA A 515 -1.76 7.17 -23.69
CA ALA A 515 -1.41 5.75 -23.61
C ALA A 515 -2.67 4.88 -23.75
N THR A 516 -2.49 3.63 -24.13
CA THR A 516 -3.45 2.53 -23.88
C THR A 516 -2.93 1.66 -22.75
N PHE A 517 -3.84 1.11 -21.94
CA PHE A 517 -3.55 0.13 -20.91
C PHE A 517 -4.34 -1.15 -21.19
N ALA A 518 -3.67 -2.30 -21.15
CA ALA A 518 -4.29 -3.61 -21.29
C ALA A 518 -4.60 -4.21 -19.90
N THR A 519 -5.70 -4.94 -19.80
CA THR A 519 -6.05 -5.72 -18.59
C THR A 519 -5.22 -7.00 -18.54
N ILE A 520 -4.57 -7.28 -17.41
CA ILE A 520 -3.73 -8.45 -17.22
C ILE A 520 -4.58 -9.71 -17.00
N ASP A 521 -4.27 -10.77 -17.74
CA ASP A 521 -4.91 -12.10 -17.68
C ASP A 521 -4.20 -12.95 -16.59
N TYR A 522 -4.73 -12.99 -15.37
CA TYR A 522 -4.14 -13.75 -14.25
C TYR A 522 -4.63 -15.20 -14.25
N SER A 523 -3.72 -16.14 -14.02
CA SER A 523 -4.02 -17.58 -14.10
C SER A 523 -4.57 -18.19 -12.80
N ILE A 524 -5.40 -19.23 -12.98
CA ILE A 524 -6.09 -19.96 -11.92
C ILE A 524 -5.67 -21.43 -11.98
N GLU A 525 -4.74 -21.85 -11.12
CA GLU A 525 -4.33 -23.25 -10.99
C GLU A 525 -5.23 -24.00 -9.99
N VAL A 526 -5.66 -25.22 -10.33
CA VAL A 526 -6.55 -26.04 -9.49
C VAL A 526 -5.82 -27.31 -9.06
N THR A 527 -5.39 -27.36 -7.80
CA THR A 527 -4.74 -28.54 -7.22
C THR A 527 -5.79 -29.43 -6.58
N GLN A 528 -6.02 -30.62 -7.17
CA GLN A 528 -7.01 -31.57 -6.66
C GLN A 528 -6.64 -32.08 -5.25
N PRO A 529 -7.62 -32.28 -4.35
CA PRO A 529 -7.38 -32.91 -3.05
C PRO A 529 -6.94 -34.37 -3.21
N THR A 530 -6.26 -34.91 -2.20
CA THR A 530 -5.80 -36.32 -2.22
C THR A 530 -6.87 -37.34 -1.83
N GLU A 531 -7.95 -36.92 -1.16
CA GLU A 531 -9.04 -37.76 -0.66
C GLU A 531 -10.30 -36.90 -0.40
N GLY A 532 -11.49 -37.50 -0.51
CA GLY A 532 -12.76 -36.96 -0.02
C GLY A 532 -13.61 -36.17 -1.03
N GLY A 533 -13.12 -35.94 -2.25
CA GLY A 533 -13.90 -35.34 -3.32
C GLY A 533 -13.07 -34.87 -4.50
N THR A 534 -13.70 -34.10 -5.39
CA THR A 534 -13.06 -33.41 -6.52
C THR A 534 -13.50 -31.95 -6.58
N ILE A 535 -12.67 -31.08 -7.16
CA ILE A 535 -12.95 -29.64 -7.28
C ILE A 535 -12.75 -29.13 -8.71
N VAL A 536 -13.57 -28.18 -9.14
CA VAL A 536 -13.39 -27.43 -10.39
C VAL A 536 -13.76 -25.96 -10.20
N VAL A 537 -13.24 -25.11 -11.08
CA VAL A 537 -13.75 -23.74 -11.28
C VAL A 537 -14.89 -23.80 -12.29
N ALA A 538 -15.92 -22.98 -12.10
CA ALA A 538 -17.06 -22.90 -13.01
C ALA A 538 -16.65 -22.53 -14.45
N ASP A 539 -17.42 -23.03 -15.43
CA ASP A 539 -17.20 -22.89 -16.87
C ASP A 539 -15.79 -23.28 -17.37
N ASP A 540 -15.05 -24.05 -16.57
CA ASP A 540 -13.67 -24.42 -16.83
C ASP A 540 -12.73 -23.20 -17.04
N LYS A 541 -13.01 -22.04 -16.40
CA LYS A 541 -12.09 -20.87 -16.42
C LYS A 541 -10.66 -21.27 -16.06
N LYS A 542 -9.67 -20.61 -16.69
CA LYS A 542 -8.22 -20.83 -16.49
C LYS A 542 -7.44 -19.53 -16.30
N THR A 543 -7.98 -18.41 -16.77
CA THR A 543 -7.53 -17.06 -16.44
C THR A 543 -8.74 -16.17 -16.12
N ALA A 544 -8.47 -15.01 -15.52
CA ALA A 544 -9.42 -13.94 -15.22
C ALA A 544 -8.68 -12.61 -14.96
N HIS A 545 -9.39 -11.49 -15.05
CA HIS A 545 -8.85 -10.16 -14.72
C HIS A 545 -9.10 -9.84 -13.25
N VAL A 546 -8.47 -8.80 -12.71
CA VAL A 546 -8.74 -8.32 -11.34
C VAL A 546 -10.21 -7.90 -11.20
N GLY A 547 -10.84 -8.29 -10.09
CA GLY A 547 -12.26 -7.99 -9.83
C GLY A 547 -13.26 -8.94 -10.52
N ASP A 548 -12.81 -9.88 -11.37
CA ASP A 548 -13.69 -10.93 -11.89
C ASP A 548 -14.15 -11.86 -10.74
N GLU A 549 -15.46 -12.13 -10.63
CA GLU A 549 -15.97 -13.15 -9.71
C GLU A 549 -15.70 -14.57 -10.27
N ILE A 550 -15.13 -15.42 -9.42
CA ILE A 550 -14.74 -16.79 -9.73
C ILE A 550 -15.51 -17.77 -8.84
N THR A 551 -16.46 -18.51 -9.41
CA THR A 551 -17.21 -19.54 -8.71
C THR A 551 -16.47 -20.87 -8.67
N LEU A 552 -16.41 -21.47 -7.48
CA LEU A 552 -15.80 -22.77 -7.20
C LEU A 552 -16.88 -23.85 -6.99
N ILE A 553 -16.62 -25.06 -7.46
CA ILE A 553 -17.54 -26.19 -7.37
C ILE A 553 -16.81 -27.38 -6.74
N ALA A 554 -17.26 -27.79 -5.56
CA ALA A 554 -16.82 -29.02 -4.90
C ALA A 554 -17.84 -30.13 -5.15
N THR A 555 -17.35 -31.33 -5.48
CA THR A 555 -18.14 -32.58 -5.51
C THR A 555 -17.54 -33.53 -4.48
N PRO A 556 -18.08 -33.63 -3.26
CA PRO A 556 -17.63 -34.58 -2.24
C PRO A 556 -17.83 -36.03 -2.69
N ASP A 557 -16.96 -36.92 -2.20
CA ASP A 557 -17.15 -38.38 -2.30
C ASP A 557 -18.21 -38.89 -1.31
N GLU A 558 -18.71 -40.12 -1.50
CA GLU A 558 -19.71 -40.71 -0.61
C GLU A 558 -19.20 -40.80 0.84
N GLY A 559 -19.92 -40.16 1.77
CA GLY A 559 -19.55 -40.09 3.19
C GLY A 559 -18.64 -38.91 3.57
N PHE A 560 -18.34 -38.00 2.65
CA PHE A 560 -17.59 -36.76 2.90
C PHE A 560 -18.45 -35.51 2.68
N GLU A 561 -18.03 -34.42 3.32
CA GLU A 561 -18.51 -33.06 3.08
C GLU A 561 -17.33 -32.10 2.95
N LEU A 562 -17.53 -31.00 2.22
CA LEU A 562 -16.55 -29.91 2.13
C LEU A 562 -16.34 -29.30 3.52
N GLU A 563 -15.09 -29.16 3.93
CA GLU A 563 -14.72 -28.50 5.19
C GLU A 563 -14.34 -27.04 4.96
N ALA A 564 -13.44 -26.77 4.01
CA ALA A 564 -13.03 -25.43 3.64
C ALA A 564 -12.48 -25.36 2.21
N TRP A 565 -12.62 -24.20 1.58
CA TRP A 565 -11.78 -23.79 0.44
C TRP A 565 -10.48 -23.17 0.95
N SER A 566 -9.42 -23.28 0.16
CA SER A 566 -8.17 -22.55 0.36
C SER A 566 -7.68 -22.06 -1.00
N VAL A 567 -7.83 -20.75 -1.23
CA VAL A 567 -7.31 -20.05 -2.41
C VAL A 567 -6.15 -19.18 -1.96
N THR A 568 -4.99 -19.29 -2.61
CA THR A 568 -3.75 -18.57 -2.22
C THR A 568 -3.02 -17.98 -3.42
N TYR A 569 -2.24 -16.92 -3.22
CA TYR A 569 -1.40 -16.31 -4.25
C TYR A 569 -0.01 -15.93 -3.72
N GLY A 570 0.95 -15.81 -4.65
CA GLY A 570 2.35 -15.46 -4.36
C GLY A 570 3.14 -16.55 -3.63
N ASP A 571 4.47 -16.37 -3.55
CA ASP A 571 5.39 -17.35 -2.96
C ASP A 571 5.12 -17.63 -1.46
N GLU A 572 4.56 -16.66 -0.74
CA GLU A 572 4.20 -16.80 0.68
C GLU A 572 2.84 -17.48 0.91
N ASN A 573 2.09 -17.82 -0.16
CA ASN A 573 0.73 -18.39 -0.11
C ASN A 573 -0.27 -17.50 0.63
N THR A 574 -0.29 -16.20 0.30
CA THR A 574 -1.23 -15.22 0.86
C THR A 574 -2.68 -15.67 0.57
N PRO A 575 -3.55 -15.79 1.58
CA PRO A 575 -4.90 -16.31 1.38
C PRO A 575 -5.85 -15.28 0.77
N VAL A 576 -6.71 -15.74 -0.15
CA VAL A 576 -7.85 -14.99 -0.69
C VAL A 576 -9.11 -15.41 0.08
N THR A 577 -9.96 -14.45 0.44
CA THR A 577 -11.24 -14.72 1.11
C THR A 577 -12.23 -15.37 0.13
N VAL A 578 -12.74 -16.55 0.48
CA VAL A 578 -13.80 -17.25 -0.26
C VAL A 578 -15.12 -17.12 0.50
N THR A 579 -16.16 -16.63 -0.15
CA THR A 579 -17.51 -16.44 0.43
C THR A 579 -18.54 -17.14 -0.45
N ASP A 580 -19.45 -17.94 0.12
CA ASP A 580 -20.49 -18.68 -0.63
C ASP A 580 -20.00 -19.50 -1.86
N ASN A 581 -18.73 -19.93 -1.82
CA ASN A 581 -17.99 -20.59 -2.90
C ASN A 581 -17.58 -19.69 -4.09
N THR A 582 -17.64 -18.35 -3.96
CA THR A 582 -16.99 -17.41 -4.88
C THR A 582 -15.78 -16.73 -4.23
N PHE A 583 -14.85 -16.26 -5.06
CA PHE A 583 -13.84 -15.29 -4.66
C PHE A 583 -13.68 -14.24 -5.76
N GLU A 584 -13.21 -13.06 -5.38
CA GLU A 584 -12.86 -11.97 -6.29
C GLU A 584 -11.39 -12.11 -6.69
N MET A 585 -11.09 -12.10 -7.99
CA MET A 585 -9.75 -12.36 -8.50
C MET A 585 -8.78 -11.22 -8.11
N PRO A 586 -7.65 -11.51 -7.42
CA PRO A 586 -6.64 -10.50 -7.07
C PRO A 586 -5.70 -10.21 -8.26
N ALA A 587 -4.84 -9.19 -8.12
CA ALA A 587 -3.76 -8.86 -9.07
C ALA A 587 -2.57 -9.86 -9.04
N ALA A 588 -2.87 -11.16 -8.94
CA ALA A 588 -1.88 -12.22 -8.89
C ALA A 588 -2.46 -13.56 -9.38
N ASN A 589 -1.58 -14.46 -9.85
CA ASN A 589 -1.93 -15.85 -10.13
C ASN A 589 -2.35 -16.56 -8.84
N VAL A 590 -3.45 -17.31 -8.87
CA VAL A 590 -4.01 -18.00 -7.70
C VAL A 590 -3.92 -19.52 -7.83
N THR A 591 -3.71 -20.19 -6.69
CA THR A 591 -3.88 -21.64 -6.54
C THR A 591 -5.14 -21.95 -5.75
N VAL A 592 -6.02 -22.79 -6.28
CA VAL A 592 -7.26 -23.25 -5.65
C VAL A 592 -7.08 -24.66 -5.12
N THR A 593 -7.40 -24.85 -3.84
CA THR A 593 -7.46 -26.16 -3.14
C THR A 593 -8.69 -26.22 -2.24
N ALA A 594 -9.03 -27.42 -1.76
CA ALA A 594 -10.09 -27.64 -0.77
C ALA A 594 -9.72 -28.76 0.20
N THR A 595 -10.28 -28.70 1.42
CA THR A 595 -10.27 -29.81 2.38
C THR A 595 -11.65 -30.42 2.53
N PHE A 596 -11.69 -31.74 2.64
CA PHE A 596 -12.90 -32.53 2.85
C PHE A 596 -12.77 -33.32 4.15
N LYS A 597 -13.88 -33.43 4.88
CA LYS A 597 -13.98 -34.19 6.14
C LYS A 597 -15.04 -35.27 6.02
N LEU A 598 -14.91 -36.34 6.80
CA LEU A 598 -15.95 -37.36 6.90
C LEU A 598 -17.21 -36.76 7.54
N SER A 599 -18.37 -36.99 6.93
CA SER A 599 -19.66 -36.63 7.51
C SER A 599 -19.97 -37.48 8.73
N THR A 600 -20.49 -36.85 9.77
CA THR A 600 -20.93 -37.48 11.02
C THR A 600 -22.45 -37.67 11.00
N TYR A 601 -22.90 -38.88 11.31
CA TYR A 601 -24.31 -39.30 11.25
C TYR A 601 -24.85 -39.67 12.63
N ASN A 602 -26.15 -39.50 12.85
CA ASN A 602 -26.83 -39.71 14.14
C ASN A 602 -27.28 -41.17 14.35
N ILE A 603 -27.25 -41.62 15.61
CA ILE A 603 -27.64 -42.97 16.03
C ILE A 603 -28.83 -42.87 16.99
N THR A 604 -30.05 -42.85 16.44
CA THR A 604 -31.29 -42.69 17.22
C THR A 604 -31.72 -44.01 17.87
N VAL A 605 -31.79 -44.04 19.20
CA VAL A 605 -32.17 -45.24 19.96
C VAL A 605 -33.67 -45.21 20.31
N THR A 606 -34.44 -46.19 19.80
CA THR A 606 -35.87 -46.30 20.09
C THR A 606 -36.11 -47.03 21.42
N PRO A 607 -36.82 -46.44 22.41
CA PRO A 607 -37.07 -47.08 23.71
C PRO A 607 -37.85 -48.41 23.58
N PRO A 608 -37.28 -49.56 23.97
CA PRO A 608 -37.92 -50.86 23.80
C PRO A 608 -38.77 -51.26 25.02
N THR A 609 -39.87 -51.98 24.79
CA THR A 609 -40.66 -52.57 25.88
C THR A 609 -40.01 -53.89 26.33
N GLY A 610 -39.73 -54.03 27.63
CA GLY A 610 -39.19 -55.26 28.23
C GLY A 610 -37.68 -55.26 28.50
N GLY A 611 -36.97 -54.16 28.28
CA GLY A 611 -35.57 -54.01 28.63
C GLY A 611 -35.07 -52.58 28.41
N THR A 612 -33.76 -52.38 28.54
CA THR A 612 -33.07 -51.17 28.08
C THR A 612 -32.05 -51.52 27.01
N ILE A 613 -31.70 -50.54 26.18
CA ILE A 613 -30.63 -50.65 25.18
C ILE A 613 -29.74 -49.41 25.21
N SER A 614 -28.47 -49.57 24.87
CA SER A 614 -27.51 -48.49 24.67
C SER A 614 -26.58 -48.77 23.49
N VAL A 615 -26.00 -47.69 22.98
CA VAL A 615 -25.05 -47.66 21.85
C VAL A 615 -23.69 -47.18 22.36
N SER A 616 -22.60 -47.51 21.67
CA SER A 616 -21.25 -47.07 22.06
C SER A 616 -20.96 -45.59 21.78
N ALA A 617 -21.71 -44.97 20.88
CA ALA A 617 -21.70 -43.55 20.57
C ALA A 617 -23.09 -43.15 20.06
N GLU A 618 -23.49 -41.88 20.27
CA GLU A 618 -24.77 -41.33 19.80
C GLU A 618 -24.66 -40.71 18.39
N THR A 619 -23.44 -40.44 17.94
CA THR A 619 -23.07 -40.01 16.60
C THR A 619 -21.77 -40.72 16.16
N ALA A 620 -21.57 -40.92 14.85
CA ALA A 620 -20.37 -41.56 14.31
C ALA A 620 -20.17 -41.25 12.81
N ASN A 621 -18.94 -41.43 12.31
CA ASN A 621 -18.62 -41.23 10.90
C ASN A 621 -18.91 -42.49 10.07
N MET A 622 -19.07 -42.35 8.75
CA MET A 622 -19.22 -43.52 7.88
C MET A 622 -18.03 -44.48 8.05
N GLY A 623 -18.33 -45.78 8.21
CA GLY A 623 -17.32 -46.83 8.41
C GLY A 623 -16.99 -47.14 9.88
N ASP A 624 -17.43 -46.32 10.84
CA ASP A 624 -17.21 -46.59 12.26
C ASP A 624 -17.95 -47.84 12.77
N GLY A 625 -17.33 -48.55 13.72
CA GLY A 625 -17.88 -49.77 14.31
C GLY A 625 -18.68 -49.51 15.59
N ILE A 626 -20.01 -49.48 15.48
CA ILE A 626 -20.92 -49.21 16.61
C ILE A 626 -21.25 -50.50 17.35
N THR A 627 -21.13 -50.48 18.67
CA THR A 627 -21.48 -51.60 19.56
C THR A 627 -22.81 -51.36 20.25
N LEU A 628 -23.66 -52.39 20.28
CA LEU A 628 -25.00 -52.40 20.86
C LEU A 628 -25.03 -53.23 22.14
N THR A 629 -25.66 -52.71 23.20
CA THR A 629 -25.85 -53.44 24.47
C THR A 629 -27.32 -53.50 24.83
N ALA A 630 -27.84 -54.70 25.14
CA ALA A 630 -29.22 -54.92 25.54
C ALA A 630 -29.29 -55.54 26.95
N THR A 631 -30.09 -54.95 27.83
CA THR A 631 -30.31 -55.42 29.21
C THR A 631 -31.80 -55.74 29.39
N PRO A 632 -32.21 -57.02 29.45
CA PRO A 632 -33.61 -57.38 29.70
C PRO A 632 -34.06 -56.96 31.10
N ASN A 633 -35.31 -56.53 31.22
CA ASN A 633 -35.95 -56.31 32.51
C ASN A 633 -36.28 -57.67 33.18
N ALA A 634 -36.57 -57.64 34.48
CA ALA A 634 -37.05 -58.83 35.19
C ALA A 634 -38.28 -59.43 34.48
N ASN A 635 -38.31 -60.75 34.34
CA ASN A 635 -39.28 -61.53 33.57
C ASN A 635 -39.26 -61.35 32.04
N TYR A 636 -38.20 -60.77 31.46
CA TYR A 636 -37.99 -60.71 30.00
C TYR A 636 -36.65 -61.32 29.56
N VAL A 637 -36.53 -61.65 28.27
CA VAL A 637 -35.29 -62.08 27.59
C VAL A 637 -35.11 -61.33 26.28
N PHE A 638 -33.86 -60.94 25.95
CA PHE A 638 -33.53 -60.32 24.66
C PHE A 638 -33.72 -61.33 23.52
N SER A 639 -34.24 -60.85 22.38
CA SER A 639 -34.61 -61.69 21.22
C SER A 639 -33.84 -61.32 19.96
N SER A 640 -33.78 -60.03 19.57
CA SER A 640 -33.07 -59.57 18.36
C SER A 640 -32.85 -58.06 18.32
N TRP A 641 -31.86 -57.63 17.55
CA TRP A 641 -31.67 -56.23 17.12
C TRP A 641 -32.39 -55.94 15.79
N SER A 642 -32.72 -54.68 15.54
CA SER A 642 -33.06 -54.15 14.22
C SER A 642 -32.51 -52.73 14.08
N VAL A 643 -31.71 -52.50 13.03
CA VAL A 643 -31.10 -51.19 12.72
C VAL A 643 -31.51 -50.80 11.30
N THR A 644 -32.10 -49.62 11.14
CA THR A 644 -32.67 -49.12 9.88
C THR A 644 -32.17 -47.73 9.51
N TYR A 645 -32.08 -47.41 8.22
CA TYR A 645 -31.73 -46.08 7.71
C TYR A 645 -32.51 -45.73 6.44
N GLY A 646 -32.78 -44.44 6.22
CA GLY A 646 -33.64 -43.97 5.12
C GLY A 646 -35.03 -44.62 5.07
N GLU A 647 -35.64 -44.65 3.89
CA GLU A 647 -36.94 -45.34 3.67
C GLU A 647 -36.79 -46.87 3.62
N GLY A 648 -36.55 -47.48 4.79
CA GLY A 648 -36.71 -48.93 4.99
C GLY A 648 -35.48 -49.81 4.70
N ASN A 649 -34.29 -49.23 4.48
CA ASN A 649 -33.06 -50.03 4.42
C ASN A 649 -32.67 -50.52 5.82
N THR A 650 -31.95 -51.64 5.90
CA THR A 650 -31.48 -52.24 7.16
C THR A 650 -29.98 -52.46 7.16
N VAL A 651 -29.34 -52.27 8.33
CA VAL A 651 -27.93 -52.62 8.54
C VAL A 651 -27.84 -53.99 9.21
N THR A 652 -26.91 -54.84 8.73
CA THR A 652 -26.72 -56.18 9.30
C THR A 652 -25.91 -56.12 10.59
N VAL A 653 -26.56 -56.36 11.73
CA VAL A 653 -25.90 -56.45 13.04
C VAL A 653 -25.25 -57.83 13.20
N THR A 654 -23.94 -57.87 13.46
CA THR A 654 -23.16 -59.10 13.69
C THR A 654 -22.46 -59.02 15.05
N ASN A 655 -22.56 -60.02 15.92
CA ASN A 655 -21.95 -60.02 17.26
C ASN A 655 -22.28 -58.76 18.11
N ASN A 656 -23.50 -58.23 17.97
CA ASN A 656 -23.94 -56.95 18.55
C ASN A 656 -23.18 -55.70 18.06
N THR A 657 -22.50 -55.75 16.91
CA THR A 657 -21.93 -54.56 16.25
C THR A 657 -22.51 -54.35 14.85
N PHE A 658 -22.48 -53.10 14.38
CA PHE A 658 -22.75 -52.75 12.99
C PHE A 658 -21.76 -51.66 12.52
N THR A 659 -21.56 -51.56 11.20
CA THR A 659 -20.74 -50.49 10.59
C THR A 659 -21.66 -49.35 10.17
N MET A 660 -21.31 -48.11 10.53
CA MET A 660 -22.12 -46.93 10.25
C MET A 660 -22.19 -46.67 8.72
N PRO A 661 -23.41 -46.57 8.12
CA PRO A 661 -23.58 -46.20 6.72
C PRO A 661 -23.47 -44.67 6.53
N ALA A 662 -23.52 -44.20 5.28
CA ALA A 662 -23.62 -42.78 4.91
C ALA A 662 -25.02 -42.17 5.21
N SER A 663 -25.61 -42.47 6.37
CA SER A 663 -26.97 -42.05 6.72
C SER A 663 -27.26 -42.22 8.22
N ASP A 664 -28.13 -41.37 8.76
CA ASP A 664 -28.65 -41.51 10.12
C ASP A 664 -29.37 -42.85 10.31
N VAL A 665 -29.08 -43.51 11.43
CA VAL A 665 -29.62 -44.84 11.75
C VAL A 665 -30.56 -44.81 12.94
N ILE A 666 -31.59 -45.66 12.90
CA ILE A 666 -32.50 -45.92 14.01
C ILE A 666 -32.23 -47.33 14.54
N VAL A 667 -31.88 -47.43 15.83
CA VAL A 667 -31.59 -48.68 16.54
C VAL A 667 -32.79 -49.08 17.40
N SER A 668 -33.17 -50.35 17.34
CA SER A 668 -34.26 -50.93 18.13
C SER A 668 -33.97 -52.39 18.52
N ALA A 669 -34.66 -52.88 19.56
CA ALA A 669 -34.50 -54.24 20.07
C ALA A 669 -35.84 -54.87 20.49
N VAL A 670 -35.91 -56.20 20.37
CA VAL A 670 -37.07 -57.00 20.76
C VAL A 670 -36.76 -57.79 22.03
N PHE A 671 -37.68 -57.74 23.00
CA PHE A 671 -37.65 -58.52 24.24
C PHE A 671 -38.94 -59.34 24.39
N THR A 672 -38.81 -60.57 24.89
CA THR A 672 -39.94 -61.53 25.05
C THR A 672 -40.15 -61.86 26.53
N ALA A 673 -41.40 -61.94 26.99
CA ALA A 673 -41.76 -62.16 28.40
C ALA A 673 -41.76 -63.66 28.80
N LYS A 674 -41.52 -63.94 30.08
CA LYS A 674 -41.61 -65.29 30.69
C LYS A 674 -43.07 -65.74 30.95
N PRO A 675 -43.37 -67.06 30.86
CA PRO A 675 -44.68 -67.63 31.21
C PRO A 675 -44.97 -67.65 32.71
N GLN A 676 -46.23 -67.93 33.07
CA GLN A 676 -46.78 -67.99 34.42
C GLN A 676 -47.08 -69.43 34.86
N PRO A 677 -46.99 -69.77 36.15
CA PRO A 677 -47.28 -71.11 36.68
C PRO A 677 -48.80 -71.41 36.75
N ILE A 678 -49.18 -72.69 36.69
CA ILE A 678 -50.59 -73.14 36.67
C ILE A 678 -51.06 -73.52 38.10
N PRO A 679 -52.23 -73.04 38.58
CA PRO A 679 -52.73 -73.36 39.91
C PRO A 679 -53.12 -74.85 40.10
N PRO A 680 -52.86 -75.45 41.28
CA PRO A 680 -53.40 -76.75 41.67
C PRO A 680 -54.94 -76.79 41.68
N THR A 681 -55.53 -77.95 41.39
CA THR A 681 -57.00 -78.17 41.39
C THR A 681 -57.36 -79.58 41.84
N GLY A 682 -58.62 -79.79 42.26
CA GLY A 682 -59.16 -81.13 42.58
C GLY A 682 -59.01 -81.58 44.04
N LEU A 683 -58.75 -80.66 44.96
CA LEU A 683 -58.55 -80.95 46.39
C LEU A 683 -59.89 -81.20 47.12
N ILE A 684 -59.89 -82.09 48.11
CA ILE A 684 -61.09 -82.51 48.87
C ILE A 684 -60.72 -82.61 50.35
N ALA A 685 -61.63 -82.19 51.24
CA ALA A 685 -61.52 -82.28 52.69
C ALA A 685 -62.85 -82.68 53.35
N THR A 686 -62.81 -83.11 54.60
CA THR A 686 -64.00 -83.48 55.38
C THR A 686 -64.49 -82.30 56.21
N TYR A 687 -65.81 -82.17 56.41
CA TYR A 687 -66.40 -81.13 57.25
C TYR A 687 -65.85 -81.19 58.69
N GLY A 688 -65.00 -80.22 59.05
CA GLY A 688 -64.31 -80.13 60.33
C GLY A 688 -62.78 -80.08 60.27
N GLN A 689 -62.15 -80.21 59.10
CA GLN A 689 -60.69 -80.16 58.92
C GLN A 689 -60.12 -78.74 58.74
N THR A 690 -58.78 -78.65 58.60
CA THR A 690 -57.98 -77.45 58.28
C THR A 690 -57.18 -77.62 56.99
N LEU A 691 -56.64 -76.54 56.42
CA LEU A 691 -55.82 -76.59 55.20
C LEU A 691 -54.47 -77.29 55.40
N ALA A 692 -53.95 -77.32 56.63
CA ALA A 692 -52.82 -78.15 57.01
C ALA A 692 -53.08 -79.67 56.83
N ASP A 693 -54.34 -80.09 56.73
CA ASP A 693 -54.75 -81.45 56.39
C ASP A 693 -54.87 -81.68 54.86
N VAL A 694 -54.51 -80.70 54.02
CA VAL A 694 -54.69 -80.69 52.56
C VAL A 694 -53.35 -80.39 51.86
N GLU A 695 -52.68 -81.43 51.36
CA GLU A 695 -51.37 -81.34 50.72
C GLU A 695 -51.40 -80.54 49.39
N LEU A 696 -50.30 -79.83 49.09
CA LEU A 696 -50.06 -79.09 47.85
C LEU A 696 -48.84 -79.66 47.07
N PRO A 697 -48.76 -79.44 45.74
CA PRO A 697 -47.59 -79.83 44.93
C PRO A 697 -46.33 -79.00 45.24
N ASP A 698 -45.16 -79.53 44.86
CA ASP A 698 -43.86 -78.85 45.01
C ASP A 698 -43.87 -77.42 44.44
N GLY A 699 -43.20 -76.51 45.15
CA GLY A 699 -43.11 -75.09 44.82
C GLY A 699 -44.31 -74.25 45.25
N TRP A 700 -45.47 -74.87 45.54
CA TRP A 700 -46.66 -74.20 46.08
C TRP A 700 -46.73 -74.28 47.60
N THR A 701 -47.09 -73.18 48.25
CA THR A 701 -47.33 -73.12 49.71
C THR A 701 -48.63 -72.39 50.02
N TRP A 702 -49.45 -72.92 50.93
CA TRP A 702 -50.60 -72.20 51.48
C TRP A 702 -50.15 -70.89 52.16
N ASP A 703 -50.83 -69.78 51.88
CA ASP A 703 -50.53 -68.49 52.50
C ASP A 703 -51.02 -68.42 53.97
N ASN A 704 -51.90 -69.34 54.38
CA ASN A 704 -52.28 -69.63 55.78
C ASN A 704 -52.84 -71.06 55.91
N ASP A 705 -52.03 -72.00 56.39
CA ASP A 705 -52.38 -73.42 56.54
C ASP A 705 -53.33 -73.72 57.74
N THR A 706 -53.31 -72.90 58.79
CA THR A 706 -54.14 -73.09 59.99
C THR A 706 -55.64 -72.83 59.79
N GLN A 707 -56.05 -72.34 58.62
CA GLN A 707 -57.44 -72.00 58.32
C GLN A 707 -58.32 -73.26 58.18
N SER A 708 -59.56 -73.21 58.70
CA SER A 708 -60.52 -74.31 58.53
C SER A 708 -61.07 -74.39 57.10
N VAL A 709 -61.31 -75.61 56.60
CA VAL A 709 -61.83 -75.87 55.25
C VAL A 709 -63.28 -75.41 55.03
N GLY A 710 -63.99 -75.03 56.10
CA GLY A 710 -65.29 -74.35 56.03
C GLY A 710 -66.50 -75.25 55.78
N ASP A 711 -67.62 -74.63 55.37
CA ASP A 711 -68.89 -75.32 55.15
C ASP A 711 -68.92 -76.16 53.86
N VAL A 712 -69.70 -77.24 53.95
CA VAL A 712 -69.94 -78.34 52.97
C VAL A 712 -70.04 -77.87 51.52
N GLY A 713 -68.99 -78.09 50.74
CA GLY A 713 -68.83 -77.92 49.29
C GLY A 713 -67.59 -77.09 48.94
N THR A 714 -67.41 -76.66 47.69
CA THR A 714 -66.24 -75.85 47.27
C THR A 714 -66.03 -74.62 48.16
N ASN A 715 -64.80 -74.36 48.53
CA ASN A 715 -64.29 -73.15 49.17
C ASN A 715 -62.95 -72.78 48.52
N THR A 716 -62.62 -71.48 48.49
CA THR A 716 -61.41 -70.95 47.84
C THR A 716 -60.43 -70.37 48.85
N PHE A 717 -59.16 -70.72 48.71
CA PHE A 717 -58.08 -70.36 49.62
C PHE A 717 -56.86 -69.84 48.85
N LYS A 718 -55.88 -69.27 49.56
CA LYS A 718 -54.75 -68.52 48.99
C LYS A 718 -53.43 -69.27 49.11
N ALA A 719 -52.65 -69.34 48.03
CA ALA A 719 -51.33 -69.94 47.98
C ALA A 719 -50.37 -69.19 47.05
N SER A 720 -49.07 -69.37 47.26
CA SER A 720 -47.99 -68.71 46.50
C SER A 720 -47.01 -69.72 45.89
N PHE A 721 -46.35 -69.33 44.78
CA PHE A 721 -45.36 -70.11 44.05
C PHE A 721 -44.05 -69.34 43.84
N ALA A 722 -42.94 -69.92 44.28
CA ALA A 722 -41.60 -69.36 44.10
C ALA A 722 -41.09 -69.62 42.67
N GLY A 723 -41.09 -68.58 41.83
CA GLY A 723 -40.66 -68.64 40.42
C GLY A 723 -39.17 -68.87 40.21
N ASP A 724 -38.78 -69.22 38.98
CA ASP A 724 -37.47 -69.75 38.64
C ASP A 724 -36.90 -69.23 37.28
N ASN A 725 -36.06 -70.04 36.63
CA ASN A 725 -35.47 -69.71 35.33
C ASN A 725 -36.51 -69.77 34.19
N GLU A 726 -37.52 -70.63 34.27
CA GLU A 726 -38.48 -70.92 33.21
C GLU A 726 -39.82 -70.21 33.44
N TYR A 727 -40.30 -70.11 34.68
CA TYR A 727 -41.56 -69.48 35.06
C TYR A 727 -41.38 -68.26 35.97
N ALA A 728 -42.23 -67.25 35.78
CA ALA A 728 -42.31 -66.09 36.70
C ALA A 728 -42.88 -66.50 38.08
N SER A 729 -42.56 -65.71 39.10
CA SER A 729 -43.11 -65.89 40.45
C SER A 729 -44.57 -65.43 40.55
N ALA A 730 -45.39 -66.16 41.30
CA ALA A 730 -46.81 -65.84 41.52
C ALA A 730 -47.15 -65.90 43.02
N THR A 731 -47.99 -64.98 43.50
CA THR A 731 -48.40 -64.93 44.91
C THR A 731 -49.89 -64.65 45.05
N ASN A 732 -50.50 -64.98 46.20
CA ASN A 732 -51.94 -64.81 46.46
C ASN A 732 -52.84 -65.47 45.40
N VAL A 733 -52.46 -66.64 44.89
CA VAL A 733 -53.22 -67.39 43.87
C VAL A 733 -54.39 -68.12 44.53
N ASN A 734 -55.54 -68.16 43.86
CA ASN A 734 -56.72 -68.89 44.32
C ASN A 734 -56.62 -70.40 44.03
N ILE A 735 -56.82 -71.25 45.04
CA ILE A 735 -56.96 -72.71 44.92
C ILE A 735 -58.28 -73.14 45.58
N THR A 736 -58.99 -74.10 44.99
CA THR A 736 -60.29 -74.59 45.49
C THR A 736 -60.22 -75.97 46.16
N VAL A 737 -61.02 -76.15 47.23
CA VAL A 737 -61.14 -77.39 48.02
C VAL A 737 -62.62 -77.69 48.29
N CYS A 738 -63.07 -78.95 48.09
CA CYS A 738 -64.46 -79.38 48.32
C CYS A 738 -64.69 -80.07 49.67
N VAL A 739 -65.90 -79.98 50.25
CA VAL A 739 -66.25 -80.46 51.61
C VAL A 739 -67.62 -81.19 51.66
N GLU A 740 -67.83 -82.23 52.48
CA GLU A 740 -69.06 -83.10 52.45
C GLU A 740 -69.71 -83.43 53.83
N LYS A 741 -71.01 -83.84 53.86
CA LYS A 741 -71.85 -84.13 55.08
C LYS A 741 -73.12 -85.00 54.78
N VAL A 742 -73.94 -85.38 55.79
CA VAL A 742 -74.99 -86.45 55.71
C VAL A 742 -76.32 -86.11 56.45
N THR A 743 -77.47 -86.71 56.06
CA THR A 743 -78.85 -86.51 56.64
C THR A 743 -79.69 -87.82 56.68
N LEU A 744 -80.89 -87.91 57.33
CA LEU A 744 -81.43 -89.16 57.95
C LEU A 744 -83.00 -89.32 58.00
N ASN A 745 -83.59 -90.54 57.89
CA ASN A 745 -85.06 -90.84 58.06
C ASN A 745 -85.42 -92.32 58.49
N SER A 746 -86.62 -92.60 59.05
CA SER A 746 -87.06 -93.96 59.53
C SER A 746 -88.59 -94.27 59.52
N LYS A 747 -89.00 -95.55 59.65
CA LYS A 747 -90.43 -96.02 59.63
C LYS A 747 -90.64 -97.40 60.31
N GLN A 748 -91.74 -97.59 61.06
CA GLN A 748 -92.13 -98.88 61.70
C GLN A 748 -93.33 -99.59 61.03
N ILE A 749 -93.43 -100.91 61.20
CA ILE A 749 -94.57 -101.78 60.85
C ILE A 749 -94.80 -102.79 62.01
N LYS A 750 -96.05 -103.24 62.24
CA LYS A 750 -96.42 -104.21 63.30
C LYS A 750 -96.61 -105.64 62.74
N PRO A 751 -96.19 -106.69 63.48
CA PRO A 751 -96.70 -108.06 63.31
C PRO A 751 -98.10 -108.23 63.95
N GLU A 752 -98.84 -109.27 63.55
CA GLU A 752 -99.99 -109.78 64.30
C GLU A 752 -99.52 -110.82 65.34
N GLY A 753 -100.02 -110.74 66.59
CA GLY A 753 -99.72 -111.74 67.64
C GLY A 753 -98.85 -111.24 68.80
N GLU A 754 -99.38 -110.31 69.61
CA GLU A 754 -99.03 -110.00 71.02
C GLU A 754 -97.54 -109.92 71.45
N THR A 755 -96.59 -109.67 70.54
CA THR A 755 -95.20 -109.29 70.88
C THR A 755 -94.76 -108.01 70.17
N ASN A 756 -94.12 -107.09 70.89
CA ASN A 756 -93.62 -105.82 70.33
C ASN A 756 -92.10 -105.79 70.26
N ILE A 757 -91.57 -105.22 69.17
CA ILE A 757 -90.15 -104.91 68.98
C ILE A 757 -89.97 -103.40 68.79
N SER A 758 -88.92 -102.83 69.36
CA SER A 758 -88.60 -101.40 69.37
C SER A 758 -87.14 -101.14 69.02
N PHE A 759 -86.83 -99.93 68.54
CA PHE A 759 -85.54 -99.56 67.95
C PHE A 759 -85.07 -98.17 68.39
N SER A 760 -83.75 -97.93 68.41
CA SER A 760 -83.16 -96.61 68.63
C SER A 760 -81.78 -96.47 67.96
N LEU A 761 -81.43 -95.25 67.55
CA LEU A 761 -80.14 -94.83 66.99
C LEU A 761 -79.51 -93.75 67.91
N ASP A 762 -78.19 -93.56 67.85
CA ASP A 762 -77.49 -92.44 68.48
C ASP A 762 -77.53 -91.13 67.68
N ALA A 763 -77.05 -90.04 68.30
CA ALA A 763 -77.09 -88.69 67.72
C ALA A 763 -76.05 -88.45 66.60
N GLU A 764 -75.05 -89.33 66.50
CA GLU A 764 -74.00 -89.29 65.48
C GLU A 764 -74.37 -90.10 64.23
N GLY A 765 -75.42 -90.94 64.32
CA GLY A 765 -75.95 -91.72 63.21
C GLY A 765 -75.22 -93.05 62.95
N THR A 766 -74.48 -93.56 63.95
CA THR A 766 -73.49 -94.64 63.79
C THR A 766 -73.84 -95.92 64.56
N THR A 767 -74.68 -95.89 65.61
CA THR A 767 -75.01 -97.09 66.41
C THR A 767 -76.52 -97.36 66.58
N LEU A 768 -76.96 -98.56 66.19
CA LEU A 768 -78.33 -99.07 66.28
C LEU A 768 -78.54 -100.02 67.49
N THR A 769 -79.76 -100.02 68.05
CA THR A 769 -80.21 -100.90 69.14
C THR A 769 -81.62 -101.43 68.87
N ALA A 770 -81.88 -102.70 69.21
CA ALA A 770 -83.19 -103.36 69.12
C ALA A 770 -83.62 -104.03 70.45
N ILE A 771 -84.91 -103.96 70.83
CA ILE A 771 -85.45 -104.51 72.10
C ILE A 771 -86.85 -105.14 71.92
N VAL A 772 -87.09 -106.33 72.52
CA VAL A 772 -88.42 -107.02 72.59
C VAL A 772 -89.11 -106.82 73.95
N THR A 773 -90.44 -106.65 73.97
CA THR A 773 -91.26 -106.56 75.21
C THR A 773 -92.57 -107.36 75.15
N GLY A 774 -92.95 -107.96 76.29
CA GLY A 774 -94.15 -108.77 76.53
C GLY A 774 -94.12 -109.38 77.95
N GLU A 775 -95.27 -109.70 78.56
CA GLU A 775 -95.36 -109.84 80.04
C GLU A 775 -95.10 -111.24 80.63
N ASP A 776 -95.16 -112.33 79.86
CA ASP A 776 -95.17 -113.71 80.44
C ASP A 776 -94.27 -114.75 79.73
N TYR A 777 -93.16 -114.31 79.10
CA TYR A 777 -92.24 -115.20 78.36
C TYR A 777 -90.75 -114.98 78.65
N LEU A 778 -90.20 -115.77 79.58
CA LEU A 778 -88.74 -115.98 79.73
C LEU A 778 -88.31 -117.32 79.12
N LYS A 779 -88.20 -117.36 77.79
CA LYS A 779 -87.54 -118.43 77.01
C LYS A 779 -86.68 -117.79 75.91
N GLY A 780 -85.45 -118.28 75.73
CA GLY A 780 -84.41 -117.55 74.98
C GLY A 780 -84.41 -117.81 73.47
N GLY A 781 -84.58 -116.75 72.69
CA GLY A 781 -84.41 -116.73 71.23
C GLY A 781 -83.13 -116.02 70.75
N THR A 782 -83.01 -115.81 69.43
CA THR A 782 -81.82 -115.23 68.77
C THR A 782 -82.15 -114.08 67.81
N TRP A 783 -81.13 -113.27 67.48
CA TRP A 783 -81.21 -112.08 66.63
C TRP A 783 -80.38 -112.22 65.33
N LYS A 784 -80.63 -111.35 64.34
CA LYS A 784 -79.84 -111.18 63.12
C LYS A 784 -79.95 -109.73 62.58
N TRP A 785 -78.90 -109.22 61.92
CA TRP A 785 -78.82 -107.88 61.28
C TRP A 785 -78.31 -107.97 59.82
N ILE A 786 -78.78 -107.10 58.91
CA ILE A 786 -78.42 -107.07 57.46
C ILE A 786 -78.43 -105.62 56.91
N SER A 787 -77.59 -105.29 55.91
CA SER A 787 -77.67 -104.06 55.08
C SER A 787 -78.12 -104.39 53.65
N SER A 788 -78.82 -103.47 52.98
CA SER A 788 -79.28 -103.63 51.60
C SER A 788 -78.26 -103.21 50.52
N ASP A 789 -77.34 -102.30 50.82
CA ASP A 789 -76.24 -101.92 49.93
C ASP A 789 -75.00 -101.45 50.71
N GLU A 790 -74.03 -102.35 50.81
CA GLU A 790 -72.74 -102.14 51.48
C GLU A 790 -71.85 -101.08 50.81
N LYS A 791 -72.14 -100.66 49.58
CA LYS A 791 -71.40 -99.58 48.89
C LYS A 791 -71.83 -98.18 49.32
N VAL A 792 -72.96 -98.06 50.01
CA VAL A 792 -73.38 -96.82 50.66
C VAL A 792 -73.20 -96.93 52.17
N ALA A 793 -73.64 -98.05 52.78
CA ALA A 793 -73.52 -98.28 54.22
C ALA A 793 -73.36 -99.77 54.60
N THR A 794 -72.34 -100.09 55.40
CA THR A 794 -72.13 -101.42 55.99
C THR A 794 -72.65 -101.49 57.43
N VAL A 795 -72.99 -102.68 57.95
CA VAL A 795 -73.49 -102.88 59.33
C VAL A 795 -72.85 -104.08 60.03
N LYS A 796 -72.64 -104.01 61.35
CA LYS A 796 -71.97 -105.07 62.14
C LYS A 796 -72.53 -105.21 63.56
N GLU A 797 -72.99 -106.41 63.94
CA GLU A 797 -73.47 -106.71 65.31
C GLU A 797 -72.31 -106.73 66.33
N ILE A 798 -72.58 -106.27 67.56
CA ILE A 798 -71.58 -106.04 68.61
C ILE A 798 -71.80 -106.92 69.84
N HIS A 799 -73.06 -107.17 70.25
CA HIS A 799 -73.34 -107.88 71.50
C HIS A 799 -74.74 -108.48 71.61
N THR A 800 -74.79 -109.73 72.07
CA THR A 800 -76.01 -110.43 72.51
C THR A 800 -75.71 -111.22 73.79
N ARG A 801 -76.44 -110.95 74.88
CA ARG A 801 -76.40 -111.79 76.09
C ARG A 801 -77.48 -112.86 76.00
N SER A 802 -77.07 -114.12 76.03
CA SER A 802 -77.77 -115.30 75.48
C SER A 802 -79.15 -115.68 76.07
N PHE A 803 -79.71 -114.87 76.99
CA PHE A 803 -81.04 -115.06 77.58
C PHE A 803 -81.75 -113.71 77.85
N THR A 804 -81.52 -112.69 77.02
CA THR A 804 -82.08 -111.34 77.21
C THR A 804 -82.60 -110.70 75.92
N SER A 805 -83.61 -109.84 76.03
CA SER A 805 -84.43 -109.32 74.92
C SER A 805 -83.83 -108.13 74.14
N ARG A 806 -82.49 -108.03 73.99
CA ARG A 806 -81.82 -106.87 73.34
C ARG A 806 -80.60 -107.27 72.50
N SER A 807 -80.38 -106.59 71.37
CA SER A 807 -79.17 -106.64 70.50
C SER A 807 -78.78 -105.24 69.99
N THR A 808 -77.55 -105.06 69.49
CA THR A 808 -76.96 -103.77 69.06
C THR A 808 -75.92 -103.92 67.94
N ALA A 809 -75.85 -102.97 67.00
CA ALA A 809 -74.96 -102.98 65.83
C ALA A 809 -74.45 -101.57 65.44
N THR A 810 -73.29 -101.45 64.78
CA THR A 810 -72.75 -100.18 64.22
C THR A 810 -72.83 -100.10 62.70
N VAL A 811 -72.82 -98.88 62.15
CA VAL A 811 -72.94 -98.54 60.72
C VAL A 811 -71.77 -97.66 60.25
N THR A 812 -71.25 -97.91 59.05
CA THR A 812 -70.17 -97.12 58.41
C THR A 812 -70.55 -96.71 56.99
N LEU A 813 -70.35 -95.43 56.64
CA LEU A 813 -70.67 -94.85 55.33
C LEU A 813 -69.51 -94.94 54.34
N VAL A 814 -69.82 -95.10 53.04
CA VAL A 814 -68.84 -95.42 52.00
C VAL A 814 -68.93 -94.54 50.74
N GLY A 815 -70.07 -93.87 50.48
CA GLY A 815 -70.22 -92.99 49.32
C GLY A 815 -71.57 -92.29 49.22
N THR A 816 -71.74 -91.44 48.21
CA THR A 816 -72.96 -90.67 47.97
C THR A 816 -74.07 -91.53 47.35
N GLY A 817 -75.15 -91.79 48.11
CA GLY A 817 -76.23 -92.68 47.69
C GLY A 817 -77.26 -92.94 48.80
N THR A 818 -78.01 -94.05 48.68
CA THR A 818 -79.08 -94.43 49.61
C THR A 818 -79.11 -95.94 49.87
N ALA A 819 -79.20 -96.37 51.13
CA ALA A 819 -79.30 -97.79 51.54
C ALA A 819 -80.17 -97.97 52.80
N THR A 820 -80.55 -99.22 53.08
CA THR A 820 -81.49 -99.63 54.15
C THR A 820 -80.86 -100.71 55.04
N ILE A 821 -81.13 -100.67 56.36
CA ILE A 821 -80.63 -101.65 57.36
C ILE A 821 -81.80 -102.36 58.02
N THR A 822 -81.75 -103.69 58.18
CA THR A 822 -82.85 -104.55 58.67
C THR A 822 -82.40 -105.47 59.81
N ALA A 823 -83.29 -105.79 60.77
CA ALA A 823 -83.01 -106.75 61.86
C ALA A 823 -84.20 -107.64 62.26
N THR A 824 -83.92 -108.88 62.67
CA THR A 824 -84.91 -109.96 62.91
C THR A 824 -84.69 -110.65 64.28
N TYR A 825 -85.76 -111.11 64.96
CA TYR A 825 -85.73 -111.97 66.17
C TYR A 825 -86.58 -113.24 66.00
N THR A 826 -86.18 -114.39 66.61
CA THR A 826 -86.92 -115.67 66.58
C THR A 826 -86.79 -116.47 67.90
N ASP A 827 -87.87 -117.05 68.44
CA ASP A 827 -87.88 -117.83 69.70
C ASP A 827 -87.71 -119.36 69.55
N GLY A 828 -88.01 -119.91 68.37
CA GLY A 828 -87.89 -121.35 68.07
C GLY A 828 -89.10 -122.22 68.46
N THR A 829 -90.19 -121.66 69.00
CA THR A 829 -91.43 -122.42 69.27
C THR A 829 -92.73 -121.83 68.72
N ASN A 830 -92.73 -120.59 68.18
CA ASN A 830 -93.51 -120.14 66.99
C ASN A 830 -93.48 -118.60 66.79
N TYR A 831 -92.67 -117.82 67.51
CA TYR A 831 -92.67 -116.36 67.46
C TYR A 831 -91.44 -115.77 66.74
N SER A 832 -91.65 -114.77 65.87
CA SER A 832 -90.61 -113.98 65.16
C SER A 832 -91.09 -112.59 64.69
N GLY A 833 -90.17 -111.64 64.43
CA GLY A 833 -90.48 -110.26 63.96
C GLY A 833 -89.27 -109.44 63.43
N GLU A 834 -89.50 -108.31 62.71
CA GLU A 834 -88.53 -107.61 61.82
C GLU A 834 -88.78 -106.06 61.57
N VAL A 835 -87.79 -105.20 61.16
CA VAL A 835 -87.87 -103.68 60.98
C VAL A 835 -86.66 -102.94 60.23
N GLU A 836 -86.77 -101.69 59.63
CA GLU A 836 -85.88 -101.02 58.54
C GLU A 836 -85.54 -99.38 58.52
N TYR A 837 -84.70 -98.70 57.59
CA TYR A 837 -83.99 -97.27 57.62
C TYR A 837 -83.55 -96.37 56.28
N THR A 838 -83.00 -95.04 56.23
CA THR A 838 -82.60 -94.12 54.98
C THR A 838 -81.74 -92.68 55.02
N LEU A 839 -81.25 -91.91 53.91
CA LEU A 839 -80.15 -90.74 53.78
C LEU A 839 -80.10 -89.45 52.68
N THR A 840 -79.24 -88.28 52.65
CA THR A 840 -78.90 -87.14 51.51
C THR A 840 -77.96 -85.73 51.66
N VAL A 841 -77.51 -84.82 50.62
CA VAL A 841 -76.49 -83.53 50.54
C VAL A 841 -76.38 -82.36 49.30
N VAL A 842 -75.72 -81.06 49.28
CA VAL A 842 -75.23 -79.98 48.12
C VAL A 842 -74.52 -78.44 48.35
N LYS A 843 -73.90 -77.54 47.38
CA LYS A 843 -73.20 -76.07 47.51
C LYS A 843 -73.01 -74.69 46.50
N PRO A 844 -71.85 -74.02 45.94
CA PRO A 844 -71.26 -72.50 45.97
C PRO A 844 -70.50 -71.56 44.78
N GLU A 845 -69.89 -70.26 44.96
CA GLU A 845 -68.65 -69.41 44.30
C GLU A 845 -68.51 -67.73 44.13
N GLU A 846 -67.33 -66.92 43.90
CA GLU A 846 -67.01 -65.44 43.27
C GLU A 846 -65.69 -64.39 43.57
N PRO A 847 -65.25 -63.22 42.81
CA PRO A 847 -63.95 -62.26 42.87
C PRO A 847 -63.74 -60.62 42.41
N ASP A 848 -62.53 -59.84 42.46
CA ASP A 848 -61.88 -58.61 41.59
C ASP A 848 -60.91 -57.23 42.03
N PRO A 849 -60.57 -55.98 41.36
CA PRO A 849 -59.23 -55.06 41.29
C PRO A 849 -59.02 -53.37 41.20
N ILE A 850 -57.81 -52.65 40.84
CA ILE A 850 -57.33 -51.20 40.22
C ILE A 850 -56.39 -49.89 40.83
N PRO A 851 -55.64 -48.90 40.07
CA PRO A 851 -54.52 -47.79 40.44
C PRO A 851 -54.26 -46.23 39.78
N ASP A 852 -53.17 -45.32 40.01
CA ASP A 852 -52.88 -43.77 39.60
C ASP A 852 -51.38 -42.94 39.58
N PRO A 853 -51.06 -41.60 39.07
CA PRO A 853 -49.69 -40.76 38.85
C PRO A 853 -49.39 -39.09 38.94
N THR A 854 -48.15 -38.36 38.74
CA THR A 854 -47.79 -36.76 38.66
C THR A 854 -46.29 -36.02 38.37
N PRO A 855 -45.99 -34.63 38.09
CA PRO A 855 -44.66 -33.82 37.65
C PRO A 855 -44.15 -32.26 38.10
N GLN A 856 -43.02 -31.51 37.59
CA GLN A 856 -42.41 -30.06 38.04
C GLN A 856 -41.66 -28.77 37.18
N PRO A 857 -40.35 -28.15 37.27
CA PRO A 857 -39.83 -26.63 37.38
C PRO A 857 -38.67 -25.78 36.48
N ASP A 858 -37.98 -24.56 36.85
CA ASP A 858 -37.33 -23.31 36.04
C ASP A 858 -35.99 -22.35 36.48
N PRO A 859 -35.36 -21.24 35.77
CA PRO A 859 -33.94 -20.45 35.87
C PRO A 859 -33.56 -18.80 35.94
N ASP A 860 -32.37 -18.14 35.47
CA ASP A 860 -31.57 -16.76 35.80
C ASP A 860 -30.87 -15.72 34.68
N PRO A 861 -30.17 -14.48 34.91
CA PRO A 861 -29.78 -13.31 33.93
C PRO A 861 -28.28 -12.72 33.63
N ILE A 862 -28.04 -11.67 32.73
CA ILE A 862 -26.77 -11.28 31.91
C ILE A 862 -26.22 -9.76 31.86
N TYR A 863 -24.99 -9.45 31.28
CA TYR A 863 -24.25 -8.13 31.04
C TYR A 863 -23.28 -8.06 29.79
N TYR A 864 -22.74 -6.88 29.34
CA TYR A 864 -21.87 -6.62 28.13
C TYR A 864 -20.75 -5.51 28.26
N ASN A 865 -19.79 -5.41 27.30
CA ASN A 865 -18.64 -4.45 27.25
C ASN A 865 -18.70 -3.41 26.10
N ILE A 866 -17.88 -2.34 26.16
CA ILE A 866 -17.79 -1.28 25.11
C ILE A 866 -16.33 -0.80 24.90
N TYR A 867 -15.96 -0.59 23.63
CA TYR A 867 -14.62 -0.26 23.15
C TYR A 867 -14.61 0.97 22.22
N LEU A 868 -13.51 1.74 22.26
CA LEU A 868 -13.10 2.62 21.15
C LEU A 868 -12.20 1.79 20.22
N ASP A 869 -12.48 1.81 18.92
CA ASP A 869 -11.86 0.95 17.90
C ASP A 869 -10.83 1.74 17.07
N ASP A 870 -11.24 2.91 16.54
CA ASP A 870 -10.43 3.75 15.65
C ASP A 870 -10.86 5.23 15.74
N VAL A 871 -9.91 6.17 15.68
CA VAL A 871 -10.11 7.62 15.87
C VAL A 871 -9.11 8.37 14.98
N CYS A 872 -9.61 9.24 14.10
CA CYS A 872 -8.79 10.02 13.16
C CYS A 872 -7.83 11.04 13.82
N GLU A 873 -6.78 11.41 13.08
CA GLU A 873 -5.78 12.40 13.53
C GLU A 873 -6.43 13.76 13.82
N GLY A 874 -6.04 14.40 14.92
CA GLY A 874 -6.61 15.68 15.34
C GLY A 874 -7.90 15.60 16.17
N VAL A 875 -8.27 14.41 16.68
CA VAL A 875 -9.47 14.21 17.51
C VAL A 875 -9.15 13.43 18.79
N GLU A 876 -9.55 13.95 19.95
CA GLU A 876 -9.59 13.19 21.21
C GLU A 876 -11.00 12.65 21.46
N ALA A 877 -11.13 11.34 21.75
CA ALA A 877 -12.41 10.69 22.04
C ALA A 877 -12.37 9.86 23.33
N SER A 878 -13.46 9.86 24.10
CA SER A 878 -13.55 9.11 25.38
C SER A 878 -14.94 8.56 25.69
N LEU A 879 -15.02 7.51 26.52
CA LEU A 879 -16.27 6.80 26.86
C LEU A 879 -16.74 7.09 28.30
N SER A 880 -18.05 7.25 28.50
CA SER A 880 -18.62 7.46 29.84
C SER A 880 -18.63 6.19 30.72
N ARG A 881 -18.50 4.99 30.13
CA ARG A 881 -18.19 3.70 30.79
C ARG A 881 -17.83 2.61 29.76
N GLY A 882 -16.97 1.67 30.13
CA GLY A 882 -16.59 0.52 29.28
C GLY A 882 -17.38 -0.78 29.50
N VAL A 883 -18.33 -0.82 30.45
CA VAL A 883 -19.15 -2.02 30.74
C VAL A 883 -20.60 -1.58 31.03
N VAL A 884 -21.57 -2.29 30.46
CA VAL A 884 -22.98 -1.92 30.45
C VAL A 884 -23.86 -3.15 30.69
N LYS A 885 -24.92 -3.02 31.49
CA LYS A 885 -25.92 -4.09 31.63
C LYS A 885 -26.81 -4.14 30.40
N GLU A 886 -27.20 -5.34 29.98
CA GLU A 886 -28.27 -5.60 29.01
C GLU A 886 -29.41 -4.57 29.11
N GLY A 887 -29.67 -3.85 28.01
CA GLY A 887 -30.74 -2.86 27.87
C GLY A 887 -30.40 -1.42 28.31
N ASN A 888 -29.20 -1.13 28.80
CA ASN A 888 -28.77 0.24 29.16
C ASN A 888 -28.07 0.98 27.99
N GLN A 889 -27.66 2.24 28.22
CA GLN A 889 -26.99 3.14 27.25
C GLN A 889 -25.57 3.56 27.70
N VAL A 890 -24.79 4.11 26.76
CA VAL A 890 -23.47 4.74 26.98
C VAL A 890 -23.40 6.11 26.28
N SER A 891 -22.44 6.95 26.69
CA SER A 891 -22.07 8.19 25.98
C SER A 891 -20.62 8.14 25.52
N VAL A 892 -20.33 8.84 24.43
CA VAL A 892 -19.02 9.08 23.83
C VAL A 892 -18.80 10.60 23.77
N TYR A 893 -17.68 11.10 24.27
CA TYR A 893 -17.31 12.53 24.19
C TYR A 893 -16.22 12.70 23.13
N VAL A 894 -16.32 13.74 22.30
CA VAL A 894 -15.40 14.00 21.17
C VAL A 894 -14.99 15.47 21.15
N GLU A 895 -13.69 15.74 21.25
CA GLU A 895 -13.06 17.06 21.14
C GLU A 895 -12.08 17.08 19.95
N VAL A 896 -12.00 18.20 19.23
CA VAL A 896 -11.19 18.35 17.99
C VAL A 896 -10.08 19.36 18.23
N GLU A 897 -8.86 19.04 17.79
CA GLU A 897 -7.65 19.84 18.02
C GLU A 897 -7.61 21.15 17.20
N GLU A 898 -6.90 22.17 17.71
CA GLU A 898 -6.77 23.50 17.09
C GLU A 898 -5.89 23.47 15.82
N GLY A 899 -6.47 22.98 14.72
CA GLY A 899 -5.81 22.84 13.42
C GLY A 899 -6.55 21.96 12.41
N TYR A 900 -7.63 21.30 12.82
CA TYR A 900 -8.44 20.41 11.98
C TYR A 900 -9.84 21.01 11.76
N ASP A 901 -10.45 20.72 10.62
CA ASP A 901 -11.86 21.00 10.36
C ASP A 901 -12.72 19.81 10.81
N ALA A 902 -13.96 20.11 11.19
CA ALA A 902 -14.96 19.17 11.67
C ALA A 902 -16.28 19.26 10.89
N GLU A 903 -16.33 19.93 9.73
CA GLU A 903 -17.52 19.99 8.88
C GLU A 903 -17.96 18.59 8.38
N ASN A 904 -17.01 17.66 8.18
CA ASN A 904 -17.27 16.28 7.75
C ASN A 904 -17.24 15.23 8.89
N LEU A 905 -17.14 15.65 10.16
CA LEU A 905 -16.89 14.73 11.29
C LEU A 905 -18.09 13.79 11.57
N LYS A 906 -17.80 12.50 11.70
CA LYS A 906 -18.75 11.41 11.90
C LYS A 906 -18.37 10.52 13.08
N VAL A 907 -19.37 10.07 13.84
CA VAL A 907 -19.24 9.08 14.92
C VAL A 907 -20.13 7.90 14.61
N SER A 908 -19.53 6.70 14.56
CA SER A 908 -20.19 5.46 14.17
C SER A 908 -19.89 4.34 15.18
N PHE A 909 -20.77 3.35 15.27
CA PHE A 909 -20.56 2.19 16.15
C PHE A 909 -21.07 0.88 15.53
N LYS A 910 -20.46 -0.25 15.90
CA LYS A 910 -20.89 -1.60 15.47
C LYS A 910 -21.18 -2.49 16.68
N ARG A 911 -22.14 -3.40 16.51
CA ARG A 911 -22.71 -4.25 17.61
C ARG A 911 -22.03 -5.62 17.76
N SER A 912 -20.96 -5.87 17.02
CA SER A 912 -20.02 -6.99 17.17
C SER A 912 -18.73 -6.64 16.43
N LEU A 913 -17.66 -7.42 16.62
CA LEU A 913 -16.36 -7.18 15.98
C LEU A 913 -16.45 -7.12 14.43
N TYR A 914 -17.37 -7.91 13.86
CA TYR A 914 -17.64 -8.07 12.43
C TYR A 914 -18.99 -7.44 12.00
N GLY A 915 -19.57 -6.55 12.81
CA GLY A 915 -20.84 -5.89 12.50
C GLY A 915 -20.67 -4.68 11.57
N TYR A 916 -21.73 -4.35 10.85
CA TYR A 916 -21.82 -3.08 10.10
C TYR A 916 -21.83 -1.87 11.07
N TRP A 917 -21.36 -0.73 10.57
CA TRP A 917 -21.31 0.53 11.31
C TRP A 917 -22.66 1.29 11.22
N GLU A 918 -23.22 1.62 12.38
CA GLU A 918 -24.39 2.49 12.58
C GLU A 918 -23.89 3.91 12.92
N GLU A 919 -24.23 4.94 12.13
CA GLU A 919 -23.86 6.35 12.37
C GLU A 919 -24.79 6.99 13.43
N VAL A 920 -24.25 7.84 14.31
CA VAL A 920 -25.02 8.44 15.42
C VAL A 920 -25.66 9.78 15.02
N GLU A 921 -26.98 9.78 14.79
CA GLU A 921 -27.74 10.92 14.23
C GLU A 921 -27.74 12.24 15.04
N GLU A 922 -27.34 12.25 16.31
CA GLU A 922 -27.33 13.45 17.16
C GLU A 922 -25.90 13.88 17.57
N GLY A 923 -25.35 14.89 16.87
CA GLY A 923 -24.16 15.63 17.30
C GLY A 923 -23.56 16.52 16.20
N VAL A 924 -23.86 17.82 16.24
CA VAL A 924 -23.34 18.81 15.26
C VAL A 924 -22.01 19.36 15.78
N GLN A 925 -20.91 18.77 15.30
CA GLN A 925 -19.53 19.01 15.76
C GLN A 925 -19.30 18.68 17.25
N SER A 926 -18.08 18.90 17.75
CA SER A 926 -17.56 18.48 19.06
C SER A 926 -18.58 18.51 20.21
N GLY A 927 -18.76 17.38 20.88
CA GLY A 927 -19.82 17.18 21.89
C GLY A 927 -19.95 15.76 22.44
N GLU A 928 -21.14 15.47 23.00
CA GLU A 928 -21.53 14.16 23.56
C GLU A 928 -22.48 13.42 22.61
N TYR A 929 -22.08 12.23 22.17
CA TYR A 929 -22.85 11.31 21.32
C TYR A 929 -23.36 10.14 22.19
N ILE A 930 -24.61 9.69 22.00
CA ILE A 930 -25.24 8.69 22.90
C ILE A 930 -25.65 7.43 22.13
N ILE A 931 -25.15 6.27 22.58
CA ILE A 931 -25.49 4.95 22.04
C ILE A 931 -26.48 4.27 22.98
N TYR A 932 -27.70 4.05 22.49
CA TYR A 932 -28.80 3.43 23.22
C TYR A 932 -28.85 1.90 23.02
N ASN A 933 -29.53 1.20 23.93
CA ASN A 933 -29.92 -0.20 23.77
C ASN A 933 -28.73 -1.15 23.55
N VAL A 934 -27.89 -1.30 24.57
CA VAL A 934 -26.73 -2.22 24.56
C VAL A 934 -27.18 -3.64 24.93
N TYR A 935 -27.17 -4.54 23.94
CA TYR A 935 -27.51 -5.98 24.06
C TYR A 935 -26.40 -6.90 23.54
N SER A 936 -25.22 -6.32 23.27
CA SER A 936 -24.01 -6.98 22.78
C SER A 936 -22.81 -6.07 23.06
N ASP A 937 -21.59 -6.56 22.83
CA ASP A 937 -20.39 -5.74 22.95
C ASP A 937 -20.31 -4.72 21.80
N ILE A 938 -20.02 -3.46 22.12
CA ILE A 938 -20.04 -2.32 21.18
C ILE A 938 -18.63 -1.82 20.87
N TYR A 939 -18.36 -1.51 19.60
CA TYR A 939 -17.12 -0.86 19.15
C TYR A 939 -17.46 0.48 18.50
N VAL A 940 -16.71 1.53 18.79
CA VAL A 940 -16.98 2.92 18.36
C VAL A 940 -15.81 3.46 17.53
N LYS A 941 -16.13 4.18 16.44
CA LYS A 941 -15.19 4.78 15.50
C LYS A 941 -15.51 6.26 15.24
N VAL A 942 -14.48 7.09 15.05
CA VAL A 942 -14.62 8.54 14.79
C VAL A 942 -13.76 8.95 13.58
N GLU A 943 -14.39 9.53 12.56
CA GLU A 943 -13.80 9.82 11.24
C GLU A 943 -14.19 11.21 10.73
N GLY A 944 -13.56 11.68 9.64
CA GLY A 944 -13.98 12.90 8.94
C GLY A 944 -13.52 14.22 9.57
N ALA A 945 -12.55 14.18 10.47
CA ALA A 945 -11.74 15.37 10.78
C ALA A 945 -10.64 15.52 9.72
N GLU A 946 -10.54 16.69 9.10
CA GLU A 946 -9.60 16.97 8.01
C GLU A 946 -8.56 17.99 8.46
N LYS A 947 -7.29 17.73 8.14
CA LYS A 947 -6.17 18.60 8.51
C LYS A 947 -6.23 19.86 7.66
N ILE A 948 -6.30 21.04 8.29
CA ILE A 948 -6.33 22.31 7.55
C ILE A 948 -4.92 22.57 7.04
N GLU A 949 -4.65 22.17 5.79
CA GLU A 949 -3.35 22.36 5.14
C GLU A 949 -2.96 23.85 5.04
N GLU A 950 -1.65 24.12 4.97
CA GLU A 950 -1.15 25.49 4.92
C GLU A 950 -1.38 26.11 3.53
N PRO A 951 -2.12 27.24 3.41
CA PRO A 951 -2.33 27.91 2.14
C PRO A 951 -1.06 28.66 1.70
N THR A 952 -0.11 27.94 1.12
CA THR A 952 1.12 28.51 0.52
C THR A 952 0.85 29.10 -0.87
N GLY A 953 0.00 30.14 -0.96
CA GLY A 953 -0.17 30.87 -2.20
C GLY A 953 -1.41 31.77 -2.30
N LEU A 954 -1.14 33.07 -2.50
CA LEU A 954 -1.96 34.06 -3.22
C LEU A 954 -3.39 33.65 -3.63
N GLU A 955 -4.40 34.03 -2.84
CA GLU A 955 -5.75 34.26 -3.38
C GLU A 955 -5.73 35.54 -4.25
N ASP A 956 -6.08 35.40 -5.54
CA ASP A 956 -6.28 36.51 -6.48
C ASP A 956 -7.79 36.73 -6.68
N ILE A 957 -8.33 37.83 -6.16
CA ILE A 957 -9.73 38.23 -6.38
C ILE A 957 -9.76 39.66 -6.94
N GLU A 958 -10.24 39.83 -8.18
CA GLU A 958 -10.35 41.10 -8.92
C GLU A 958 -9.20 42.13 -8.71
N GLY A 959 -7.95 41.64 -8.68
CA GLY A 959 -6.75 42.48 -8.51
C GLY A 959 -6.43 42.87 -7.06
N VAL A 960 -6.95 42.12 -6.10
CA VAL A 960 -6.55 42.11 -4.69
C VAL A 960 -5.69 40.87 -4.46
N LYS A 961 -4.57 41.02 -3.72
CA LYS A 961 -3.71 39.89 -3.31
C LYS A 961 -3.37 40.02 -1.84
N VAL A 962 -3.37 38.93 -1.09
CA VAL A 962 -2.99 38.92 0.33
C VAL A 962 -2.09 37.72 0.64
N TYR A 963 -1.02 37.93 1.41
CA TYR A 963 -0.18 36.86 1.94
C TYR A 963 0.48 37.25 3.27
N ALA A 964 1.08 36.29 3.96
CA ALA A 964 1.86 36.49 5.19
C ALA A 964 3.30 35.98 4.97
N GLN A 965 4.29 36.77 5.40
CA GLN A 965 5.71 36.41 5.33
C GLN A 965 6.49 37.11 6.46
N ASP A 966 7.48 36.43 7.03
CA ASP A 966 8.37 36.95 8.09
C ASP A 966 7.65 37.60 9.30
N GLY A 967 6.44 37.12 9.62
CA GLY A 967 5.59 37.68 10.68
C GLY A 967 4.89 39.00 10.33
N ASN A 968 4.84 39.37 9.05
CA ASN A 968 4.15 40.55 8.54
C ASN A 968 3.10 40.13 7.48
N LEU A 969 1.96 40.83 7.49
CA LEU A 969 0.89 40.64 6.51
C LEU A 969 1.06 41.63 5.35
N TYR A 970 1.00 41.13 4.12
CA TYR A 970 1.12 41.92 2.91
C TYR A 970 -0.23 41.96 2.18
N VAL A 971 -0.70 43.16 1.85
CA VAL A 971 -1.97 43.39 1.14
C VAL A 971 -1.71 44.28 -0.09
N TYR A 972 -2.10 43.79 -1.26
CA TYR A 972 -2.14 44.53 -2.52
C TYR A 972 -3.57 44.88 -2.90
N THR A 973 -3.78 46.07 -3.45
CA THR A 973 -5.03 46.43 -4.13
C THR A 973 -4.72 47.16 -5.44
N SER A 974 -5.28 46.68 -6.55
CA SER A 974 -5.09 47.22 -7.92
C SER A 974 -5.66 48.64 -8.13
N GLN A 975 -6.53 49.08 -7.23
CA GLN A 975 -7.17 50.40 -7.20
C GLN A 975 -7.36 50.86 -5.74
N PRO A 976 -7.70 52.13 -5.48
CA PRO A 976 -7.92 52.64 -4.12
C PRO A 976 -9.16 52.01 -3.45
N GLN A 977 -8.98 50.93 -2.71
CA GLN A 977 -10.04 50.20 -1.99
C GLN A 977 -9.91 50.36 -0.47
N GLU A 978 -11.01 50.26 0.27
CA GLU A 978 -10.99 50.29 1.74
C GLU A 978 -10.81 48.87 2.30
N ILE A 979 -9.71 48.67 3.03
CA ILE A 979 -9.40 47.41 3.72
C ILE A 979 -9.70 47.53 5.21
N THR A 980 -10.10 46.43 5.84
CA THR A 980 -10.38 46.31 7.28
C THR A 980 -9.74 45.03 7.81
N ILE A 981 -8.73 45.15 8.67
CA ILE A 981 -8.08 44.03 9.37
C ILE A 981 -8.79 43.83 10.71
N ILE A 982 -9.30 42.63 10.97
CA ILE A 982 -10.10 42.27 12.13
C ILE A 982 -9.47 41.05 12.82
N THR A 983 -9.42 40.98 14.15
CA THR A 983 -9.09 39.72 14.85
C THR A 983 -10.25 38.73 14.78
N MET A 984 -10.00 37.43 15.01
CA MET A 984 -11.06 36.44 15.18
C MET A 984 -12.11 36.81 16.25
N ASN A 985 -11.74 37.58 17.27
CA ASN A 985 -12.66 38.09 18.29
C ASN A 985 -13.48 39.33 17.84
N GLY A 986 -13.53 39.61 16.53
CA GLY A 986 -14.30 40.70 15.93
C GLY A 986 -13.75 42.11 16.15
N ALA A 987 -12.55 42.25 16.74
CA ALA A 987 -11.96 43.57 17.01
C ALA A 987 -11.21 44.10 15.78
N ILE A 988 -11.62 45.27 15.27
CA ILE A 988 -10.93 45.93 14.15
C ILE A 988 -9.57 46.44 14.62
N VAL A 989 -8.51 45.88 14.04
CA VAL A 989 -7.10 46.21 14.29
C VAL A 989 -6.69 47.42 13.46
N LYS A 990 -7.18 47.49 12.22
CA LYS A 990 -6.81 48.50 11.23
C LYS A 990 -7.94 48.67 10.22
N ARG A 991 -8.21 49.90 9.79
CA ARG A 991 -9.13 50.19 8.68
C ARG A 991 -8.65 51.44 7.95
N GLU A 992 -8.39 51.33 6.64
CA GLU A 992 -7.92 52.44 5.81
C GLU A 992 -8.07 52.14 4.31
N ARG A 993 -7.91 53.18 3.47
CA ARG A 993 -7.97 53.06 2.01
C ARG A 993 -6.55 53.00 1.42
N GLN A 994 -6.27 52.00 0.59
CA GLN A 994 -4.95 51.81 -0.04
C GLN A 994 -5.04 51.37 -1.51
N GLU A 995 -3.91 51.51 -2.21
CA GLU A 995 -3.63 51.11 -3.59
C GLU A 995 -2.15 50.67 -3.63
N GLY A 996 -1.83 49.64 -4.40
CA GLY A 996 -0.50 49.00 -4.39
C GLY A 996 -0.24 48.10 -3.18
N TRP A 997 1.00 47.64 -3.03
CA TRP A 997 1.44 46.77 -1.93
C TRP A 997 1.62 47.54 -0.62
N ARG A 998 1.20 46.94 0.49
CA ARG A 998 1.47 47.44 1.84
C ARG A 998 1.67 46.30 2.85
N SER A 999 2.59 46.49 3.80
CA SER A 999 2.86 45.53 4.88
C SER A 999 2.31 46.00 6.23
N TYR A 1000 1.93 45.03 7.06
CA TYR A 1000 1.35 45.21 8.38
C TYR A 1000 2.06 44.28 9.37
N SER A 1001 2.89 44.86 10.24
CA SER A 1001 3.50 44.13 11.34
C SER A 1001 2.50 44.01 12.49
N LEU A 1002 2.07 42.77 12.76
CA LEU A 1002 1.03 42.44 13.73
C LEU A 1002 1.51 41.29 14.64
N PRO A 1003 0.96 41.14 15.86
CA PRO A 1003 1.21 39.95 16.68
C PRO A 1003 0.79 38.67 15.95
N LYS A 1004 1.49 37.55 16.22
CA LYS A 1004 1.09 36.23 15.71
C LYS A 1004 -0.35 35.89 16.09
N GLY A 1005 -1.09 35.32 15.15
CA GLY A 1005 -2.53 35.06 15.28
C GLY A 1005 -3.28 35.09 13.95
N ILE A 1006 -4.60 34.85 14.00
CA ILE A 1006 -5.46 34.81 12.81
C ILE A 1006 -6.27 36.11 12.69
N TYR A 1007 -6.26 36.68 11.49
CA TYR A 1007 -6.91 37.92 11.12
C TYR A 1007 -7.85 37.71 9.92
N ILE A 1008 -8.97 38.43 9.92
CA ILE A 1008 -9.90 38.51 8.80
C ILE A 1008 -9.65 39.83 8.08
N ILE A 1009 -9.36 39.77 6.78
CA ILE A 1009 -9.06 40.90 5.92
C ILE A 1009 -10.31 41.18 5.08
N GLY A 1010 -11.08 42.19 5.50
CA GLY A 1010 -12.30 42.61 4.82
C GLY A 1010 -12.05 43.70 3.80
N ILE A 1011 -12.36 43.44 2.54
CA ILE A 1011 -12.19 44.39 1.42
C ILE A 1011 -13.53 44.44 0.68
N GLY A 1012 -14.19 45.61 0.69
CA GLY A 1012 -15.58 45.71 0.26
C GLY A 1012 -16.52 44.78 1.06
N GLU A 1013 -17.24 43.91 0.36
CA GLU A 1013 -18.09 42.88 0.98
C GLU A 1013 -17.32 41.59 1.32
N GLU A 1014 -16.18 41.33 0.66
CA GLU A 1014 -15.39 40.09 0.74
C GLU A 1014 -14.53 39.99 2.00
N ARG A 1015 -14.22 38.77 2.46
CA ARG A 1015 -13.55 38.49 3.74
C ARG A 1015 -12.56 37.33 3.60
N MET A 1016 -11.27 37.63 3.49
CA MET A 1016 -10.19 36.62 3.48
C MET A 1016 -9.70 36.32 4.91
N LYS A 1017 -9.20 35.11 5.18
CA LYS A 1017 -8.72 34.65 6.50
C LYS A 1017 -7.22 34.33 6.43
N VAL A 1018 -6.39 35.01 7.23
CA VAL A 1018 -4.91 34.94 7.13
C VAL A 1018 -4.26 34.78 8.51
N ARG A 1019 -3.20 33.97 8.60
CA ARG A 1019 -2.44 33.68 9.84
C ARG A 1019 -1.04 34.34 9.80
N LEU A 1020 -0.55 34.77 10.96
CA LEU A 1020 0.78 35.36 11.21
C LEU A 1020 1.52 34.64 12.35
#